data_AF-A0A957WJF4-F1
#
_entry.id   AF-A0A957WJF4-F1
#
_cell.length_a   1.000
_cell.length_b   1.000
_cell.length_c   1.000
_cell.angle_alpha   90.00
_cell.angle_beta   90.00
_cell.angle_gamma   90.00
#
_symmetry.space_group_name_H-M   'P 1'
#
loop_
_entity.id
_entity.type
_entity.pdbx_description
1 polymer ?
#
loop_
_entity_poly.entity_id
_entity_poly.type
_entity_poly.pdbx_seq_one_letter_code
_entity_poly.pdbx_strand_id
1 'polypeptide(L)'
;MTQNGNASHKPSYIVGIGASAGGLEALESFFNHMPPDTGLAFVIVQHLSPDFKSMMDELLARRTKMTIRRVEHGVNVEANTLYLIPPNKNMVLSQNALLLSERDASQGLHMPIDRFFHSLAEDAQGRAIAVILSGTGSDGSRGLVRVHEMGGLVIVQDKESAHFDGMPHNAIETGKVDIITSPDQMPDKILTYIDKERPGSTTATTEENELSQVFNLLEDRFQIDFTKYKPNTILRRIERRITMTNSRDIKSYLLRLKSNPKELDTLYRDLLIEVTKFFRDPEAFKVLKETVVPELVELATSAGEIRVWVPGCATGEEAYSIAILFQDYLDTHAIDLNLRLFATDVHQQSLNLAARGFFKGDSLANVAAEWLDRYFIPYQDGYVIDKKLREIVTFARHNLIENPPFTKQHLISCRNVLIYLENLVQQQVIANFHFGLVTGGFLMLGASDHIGPAGKEFDSLGRWRLYRKKRDIRLDGVNLKVPPPPKPSTAQHSLLGQVAPRITDEWVDGLIAEYVPDGLLLNEGYDILYILGNGNQYLHPQSGPGTLNALRMLAGDLQTTVRAGLIRVVKENEEVSYTGVRTTTHNGSVTLNVTIKPLKSSLNRASRFFVALEPLPESEPSPSLSTAVAPGSVSTEQIDNLRRELTYTKEHLRITIEEVETSNEELQATNEELTASNEELQSTNEELQSVNEELYTVNAEHQRKIDELIQLNDDLQNLQKSTQIGVIFLDANLRIRSFTPAIAQTFSLLPQDVGRPLEHLAYNIDLSFDDLTQAAQSILAGGKTI
;
A
#
# COMPACT_ATOMS: atom_id res chain seq x y z
N MET A 1 -8.53 -48.08 27.71
CA MET A 1 -7.84 -46.79 27.92
C MET A 1 -7.16 -46.39 26.63
N THR A 2 -6.97 -45.07 26.45
CA THR A 2 -6.29 -44.33 25.36
C THR A 2 -7.08 -44.18 24.06
N GLN A 3 -7.43 -42.98 23.56
CA GLN A 3 -7.15 -41.60 23.95
C GLN A 3 -8.27 -40.73 23.34
N ASN A 4 -8.98 -39.95 24.17
CA ASN A 4 -9.78 -38.80 23.70
C ASN A 4 -8.79 -37.70 23.30
N GLY A 5 -8.77 -37.35 22.02
CA GLY A 5 -8.01 -36.20 21.52
C GLY A 5 -8.70 -34.90 21.92
N ASN A 6 -8.03 -34.06 22.70
CA ASN A 6 -8.41 -32.67 22.96
C ASN A 6 -8.60 -31.93 21.63
N ALA A 7 -9.84 -31.57 21.30
CA ALA A 7 -10.12 -30.60 20.24
C ALA A 7 -9.50 -29.24 20.64
N SER A 8 -8.75 -28.64 19.72
CA SER A 8 -8.18 -27.30 19.88
C SER A 8 -9.28 -26.28 20.18
N HIS A 9 -9.26 -25.65 21.36
CA HIS A 9 -10.19 -24.57 21.73
C HIS A 9 -9.98 -23.27 20.93
N LYS A 10 -8.86 -23.12 20.20
CA LYS A 10 -8.50 -21.88 19.51
C LYS A 10 -9.08 -21.85 18.08
N PRO A 11 -9.69 -20.74 17.64
CA PRO A 11 -10.27 -20.63 16.30
C PRO A 11 -9.20 -20.60 15.20
N SER A 12 -9.52 -21.17 14.04
CA SER A 12 -8.67 -21.09 12.85
C SER A 12 -8.62 -19.66 12.30
N TYR A 13 -9.78 -19.01 12.18
CA TYR A 13 -9.94 -17.61 11.78
C TYR A 13 -10.87 -16.87 12.74
N ILE A 14 -10.69 -15.54 12.82
CA ILE A 14 -11.55 -14.65 13.57
C ILE A 14 -12.23 -13.70 12.59
N VAL A 15 -13.56 -13.77 12.57
CA VAL A 15 -14.42 -12.96 11.70
C VAL A 15 -14.94 -11.77 12.52
N GLY A 16 -14.45 -10.57 12.22
CA GLY A 16 -15.00 -9.32 12.74
C GLY A 16 -16.14 -8.85 11.85
N ILE A 17 -17.34 -8.69 12.41
CA ILE A 17 -18.51 -8.21 11.68
C ILE A 17 -18.88 -6.82 12.18
N GLY A 18 -18.82 -5.83 11.30
CA GLY A 18 -19.24 -4.45 11.54
C GLY A 18 -20.64 -4.21 10.97
N ALA A 19 -21.56 -3.71 11.79
CA ALA A 19 -22.92 -3.38 11.36
C ALA A 19 -23.49 -2.17 12.12
N SER A 20 -24.44 -1.47 11.52
CA SER A 20 -25.13 -0.34 12.16
C SER A 20 -26.64 -0.38 11.84
N ALA A 21 -27.24 0.71 11.35
CA ALA A 21 -28.64 0.76 10.95
C ALA A 21 -28.96 -0.33 9.90
N GLY A 22 -30.03 -1.10 10.12
CA GLY A 22 -30.41 -2.26 9.27
C GLY A 22 -29.46 -3.46 9.36
N GLY A 23 -28.54 -3.47 10.32
CA GLY A 23 -27.56 -4.54 10.51
C GLY A 23 -28.16 -5.86 11.04
N LEU A 24 -29.29 -5.81 11.74
CA LEU A 24 -29.92 -7.00 12.34
C LEU A 24 -30.40 -7.98 11.27
N GLU A 25 -31.12 -7.50 10.26
CA GLU A 25 -31.65 -8.32 9.17
C GLU A 25 -30.51 -8.98 8.38
N ALA A 26 -29.44 -8.23 8.14
CA ALA A 26 -28.22 -8.73 7.49
C ALA A 26 -27.55 -9.82 8.33
N LEU A 27 -27.44 -9.62 9.65
CA LEU A 27 -26.89 -10.61 10.58
C LEU A 27 -27.76 -11.87 10.66
N GLU A 28 -29.09 -11.74 10.71
CA GLU A 28 -29.99 -12.89 10.69
C GLU A 28 -29.84 -13.69 9.40
N SER A 29 -29.80 -13.00 8.25
CA SER A 29 -29.60 -13.64 6.94
C SER A 29 -28.25 -14.37 6.87
N PHE A 30 -27.18 -13.75 7.35
CA PHE A 30 -25.84 -14.34 7.42
C PHE A 30 -25.81 -15.60 8.30
N PHE A 31 -26.31 -15.52 9.53
CA PHE A 31 -26.22 -16.65 10.47
C PHE A 31 -27.24 -17.76 10.21
N ASN A 32 -28.31 -17.50 9.46
CA ASN A 32 -29.20 -18.55 8.95
C ASN A 32 -28.48 -19.51 8.00
N HIS A 33 -27.50 -19.01 7.26
CA HIS A 33 -26.74 -19.78 6.27
C HIS A 33 -25.37 -20.25 6.78
N MET A 34 -24.91 -19.75 7.94
CA MET A 34 -23.63 -20.14 8.53
C MET A 34 -23.76 -21.43 9.37
N PRO A 35 -23.03 -22.52 9.05
CA PRO A 35 -23.00 -23.73 9.87
C PRO A 35 -22.44 -23.45 11.28
N PRO A 36 -22.89 -24.16 12.33
CA PRO A 36 -22.47 -23.89 13.71
C PRO A 36 -21.08 -24.43 14.10
N ASP A 37 -20.48 -25.31 13.29
CA ASP A 37 -19.27 -26.08 13.59
C ASP A 37 -18.11 -25.81 12.61
N THR A 38 -17.93 -24.55 12.22
CA THR A 38 -16.95 -24.12 11.20
C THR A 38 -15.51 -24.06 11.69
N GLY A 39 -15.29 -24.05 13.01
CA GLY A 39 -13.99 -23.81 13.65
C GLY A 39 -13.62 -22.31 13.73
N LEU A 40 -14.52 -21.42 13.32
CA LEU A 40 -14.34 -19.96 13.29
C LEU A 40 -14.88 -19.31 14.55
N ALA A 41 -14.36 -18.14 14.89
CA ALA A 41 -14.97 -17.27 15.89
C ALA A 41 -15.54 -16.02 15.23
N PHE A 42 -16.68 -15.56 15.70
CA PHE A 42 -17.36 -14.38 15.16
C PHE A 42 -17.42 -13.30 16.23
N VAL A 43 -17.01 -12.08 15.90
CA VAL A 43 -17.04 -10.94 16.82
C VAL A 43 -17.83 -9.82 16.17
N ILE A 44 -19.01 -9.55 16.70
CA ILE A 44 -19.93 -8.54 16.18
C ILE A 44 -19.72 -7.22 16.91
N VAL A 45 -19.38 -6.20 16.14
CA VAL A 45 -19.19 -4.83 16.60
C VAL A 45 -20.26 -3.97 15.94
N GLN A 46 -21.07 -3.32 16.77
CA GLN A 46 -22.18 -2.50 16.31
C GLN A 46 -22.23 -1.17 17.04
N HIS A 47 -22.70 -0.14 16.35
CA HIS A 47 -22.94 1.17 16.94
C HIS A 47 -24.24 1.13 17.76
N LEU A 48 -24.12 0.84 19.06
CA LEU A 48 -25.26 0.83 19.99
C LEU A 48 -25.45 2.19 20.65
N SER A 49 -26.67 2.73 20.60
CA SER A 49 -27.06 3.84 21.48
C SER A 49 -26.91 3.40 22.95
N PRO A 50 -26.35 4.24 23.85
CA PRO A 50 -26.20 3.94 25.27
C PRO A 50 -27.53 3.57 25.96
N ASP A 51 -28.65 4.09 25.44
CA ASP A 51 -29.98 3.95 26.04
C ASP A 51 -30.76 2.73 25.53
N PHE A 52 -30.21 1.98 24.55
CA PHE A 52 -30.89 0.84 23.95
C PHE A 52 -30.45 -0.49 24.57
N LYS A 53 -31.38 -1.19 25.25
CA LYS A 53 -31.17 -2.59 25.64
C LYS A 53 -31.25 -3.47 24.38
N SER A 54 -30.08 -3.78 23.83
CA SER A 54 -29.95 -4.73 22.72
C SER A 54 -30.47 -6.12 23.12
N MET A 55 -31.46 -6.64 22.37
CA MET A 55 -31.95 -8.03 22.42
C MET A 55 -31.25 -8.92 21.38
N MET A 56 -30.10 -8.49 20.86
CA MET A 56 -29.39 -9.14 19.74
C MET A 56 -29.02 -10.60 20.05
N ASP A 57 -28.67 -10.92 21.29
CA ASP A 57 -28.40 -12.29 21.73
C ASP A 57 -29.63 -13.19 21.61
N GLU A 58 -30.80 -12.73 22.05
CA GLU A 58 -32.04 -13.50 21.93
C GLU A 58 -32.50 -13.68 20.48
N LEU A 59 -32.28 -12.67 19.63
CA LEU A 59 -32.66 -12.70 18.22
C LEU A 59 -31.75 -13.64 17.41
N LEU A 60 -30.43 -13.54 17.58
CA LEU A 60 -29.47 -14.41 16.90
C LEU A 60 -29.54 -15.86 17.41
N ALA A 61 -29.87 -16.08 18.69
CA ALA A 61 -30.06 -17.43 19.24
C ALA A 61 -31.17 -18.22 18.54
N ARG A 62 -32.10 -17.55 17.84
CA ARG A 62 -33.15 -18.21 17.04
C ARG A 62 -32.64 -18.67 15.67
N ARG A 63 -31.51 -18.14 15.20
CA ARG A 63 -30.97 -18.37 13.85
C ARG A 63 -29.75 -19.29 13.84
N THR A 64 -28.98 -19.35 14.94
CA THR A 64 -27.78 -20.19 15.03
C THR A 64 -27.76 -21.05 16.29
N LYS A 65 -27.07 -22.19 16.20
CA LYS A 65 -26.76 -23.08 17.33
C LYS A 65 -25.38 -22.80 17.95
N MET A 66 -24.63 -21.82 17.42
CA MET A 66 -23.35 -21.41 18.01
C MET A 66 -23.54 -20.86 19.41
N THR A 67 -22.50 -20.96 20.24
CA THR A 67 -22.52 -20.32 21.56
C THR A 67 -22.44 -18.82 21.39
N ILE A 68 -23.41 -18.07 21.93
CA ILE A 68 -23.40 -16.60 21.92
C ILE A 68 -22.93 -16.11 23.29
N ARG A 69 -21.92 -15.24 23.31
CA ARG A 69 -21.38 -14.62 24.54
C ARG A 69 -21.35 -13.11 24.41
N ARG A 70 -21.92 -12.40 25.38
CA ARG A 70 -21.61 -10.98 25.58
C ARG A 70 -20.18 -10.89 26.10
N VAL A 71 -19.37 -10.00 25.52
CA VAL A 71 -17.94 -9.94 25.83
C VAL A 71 -17.74 -9.40 27.25
N GLU A 72 -16.92 -10.10 28.03
CA GLU A 72 -16.34 -9.62 29.28
C GLU A 72 -14.86 -9.28 29.05
N HIS A 73 -14.32 -8.35 29.85
CA HIS A 73 -12.94 -7.92 29.68
C HIS A 73 -11.95 -9.09 29.88
N GLY A 74 -11.11 -9.35 28.88
CA GLY A 74 -10.08 -10.38 28.94
C GLY A 74 -10.55 -11.78 28.53
N VAL A 75 -11.76 -11.93 27.99
CA VAL A 75 -12.25 -13.23 27.53
C VAL A 75 -11.45 -13.72 26.32
N ASN A 76 -11.01 -14.98 26.36
CA ASN A 76 -10.34 -15.62 25.22
C ASN A 76 -11.34 -15.93 24.11
N VAL A 77 -10.90 -15.76 22.87
CA VAL A 77 -11.68 -16.11 21.68
C VAL A 77 -11.58 -17.62 21.44
N GLU A 78 -12.74 -18.28 21.39
CA GLU A 78 -12.93 -19.71 21.19
C GLU A 78 -13.59 -20.01 19.85
N ALA A 79 -13.26 -21.16 19.26
CA ALA A 79 -13.92 -21.64 18.03
C ALA A 79 -15.44 -21.85 18.23
N ASN A 80 -16.22 -21.73 17.15
CA ASN A 80 -17.67 -21.95 17.11
C ASN A 80 -18.47 -21.06 18.07
N THR A 81 -17.95 -19.85 18.33
CA THR A 81 -18.49 -18.92 19.30
C THR A 81 -18.69 -17.54 18.68
N LEU A 82 -19.82 -16.92 19.01
CA LEU A 82 -20.22 -15.58 18.57
C LEU A 82 -20.14 -14.62 19.76
N TYR A 83 -19.40 -13.53 19.60
CA TYR A 83 -19.11 -12.55 20.63
C TYR A 83 -19.81 -11.22 20.30
N LEU A 84 -20.56 -10.70 21.26
CA LEU A 84 -21.28 -9.42 21.13
C LEU A 84 -20.63 -8.34 21.99
N ILE A 85 -20.29 -7.20 21.37
CA ILE A 85 -19.79 -6.04 22.12
C ILE A 85 -20.85 -5.49 23.09
N PRO A 86 -20.51 -5.17 24.36
CA PRO A 86 -21.41 -4.49 25.27
C PRO A 86 -21.68 -3.03 24.85
N PRO A 87 -22.83 -2.45 25.23
CA PRO A 87 -23.13 -1.05 24.94
C PRO A 87 -22.12 -0.10 25.60
N ASN A 88 -21.84 1.03 24.96
CA ASN A 88 -20.96 2.09 25.45
C ASN A 88 -19.51 1.68 25.77
N LYS A 89 -19.00 0.62 25.12
CA LYS A 89 -17.61 0.15 25.25
C LYS A 89 -16.85 0.24 23.94
N ASN A 90 -15.54 0.38 24.04
CA ASN A 90 -14.59 0.08 22.97
C ASN A 90 -14.02 -1.32 23.19
N MET A 91 -13.77 -2.04 22.10
CA MET A 91 -13.22 -3.39 22.13
C MET A 91 -12.01 -3.51 21.20
N VAL A 92 -10.98 -4.21 21.66
CA VAL A 92 -9.80 -4.57 20.85
C VAL A 92 -9.46 -6.05 21.08
N LEU A 93 -8.88 -6.69 20.07
CA LEU A 93 -8.30 -8.03 20.17
C LEU A 93 -6.80 -7.91 20.45
N SER A 94 -6.31 -8.63 21.47
CA SER A 94 -4.87 -8.71 21.76
C SER A 94 -4.55 -10.04 22.40
N GLN A 95 -3.55 -10.74 21.88
CA GLN A 95 -3.11 -12.06 22.33
C GLN A 95 -4.26 -13.08 22.43
N ASN A 96 -5.16 -13.10 21.43
CA ASN A 96 -6.37 -13.94 21.41
C ASN A 96 -7.39 -13.63 22.53
N ALA A 97 -7.30 -12.47 23.20
CA ALA A 97 -8.25 -12.01 24.20
C ALA A 97 -8.95 -10.72 23.79
N LEU A 98 -10.26 -10.62 24.06
CA LEU A 98 -11.06 -9.42 23.81
C LEU A 98 -10.97 -8.48 25.02
N LEU A 99 -10.36 -7.32 24.82
CA LEU A 99 -10.14 -6.32 25.85
C LEU A 99 -11.13 -5.17 25.68
N LEU A 100 -11.88 -4.90 26.75
CA LEU A 100 -12.84 -3.79 26.80
C LEU A 100 -12.25 -2.57 27.48
N SER A 101 -12.59 -1.38 26.97
CA SER A 101 -12.29 -0.08 27.58
C SER A 101 -13.53 0.81 27.54
N GLU A 102 -13.61 1.77 28.46
CA GLU A 102 -14.69 2.75 28.47
C GLU A 102 -14.63 3.65 27.23
N ARG A 103 -15.79 4.15 26.82
CA ARG A 103 -15.88 5.24 25.85
C ARG A 103 -15.35 6.53 26.50
N ASP A 104 -14.36 7.15 25.88
CA ASP A 104 -13.90 8.48 26.29
C ASP A 104 -14.83 9.53 25.69
N ALA A 105 -15.60 10.23 26.53
CA ALA A 105 -16.54 11.25 26.09
C ALA A 105 -15.85 12.52 25.53
N SER A 106 -14.53 12.64 25.69
CA SER A 106 -13.73 13.77 25.21
C SER A 106 -13.13 13.57 23.80
N GLN A 107 -13.11 12.33 23.29
CA GLN A 107 -12.68 12.03 21.92
C GLN A 107 -13.85 12.20 20.94
N GLY A 108 -13.59 12.80 19.78
CA GLY A 108 -14.58 13.17 18.75
C GLY A 108 -15.44 12.02 18.19
N LEU A 109 -15.32 11.74 16.89
CA LEU A 109 -16.17 10.74 16.21
C LEU A 109 -15.88 9.32 16.75
N HIS A 110 -16.91 8.61 17.23
CA HIS A 110 -16.79 7.26 17.80
C HIS A 110 -16.83 6.20 16.68
N MET A 111 -15.68 5.53 16.43
CA MET A 111 -15.50 4.54 15.36
C MET A 111 -15.08 3.17 15.94
N PRO A 112 -15.96 2.46 16.65
CA PRO A 112 -15.64 1.18 17.30
C PRO A 112 -15.30 0.06 16.30
N ILE A 113 -15.88 0.05 15.10
CA ILE A 113 -15.63 -0.99 14.11
C ILE A 113 -14.22 -0.85 13.55
N ASP A 114 -13.82 0.36 13.13
CA ASP A 114 -12.44 0.66 12.70
C ASP A 114 -11.42 0.25 13.75
N ARG A 115 -11.68 0.61 15.02
CA ARG A 115 -10.79 0.30 16.14
C ARG A 115 -10.63 -1.21 16.34
N PHE A 116 -11.74 -1.95 16.32
CA PHE A 116 -11.68 -3.40 16.46
C PHE A 116 -10.97 -4.05 15.28
N PHE A 117 -11.33 -3.68 14.04
CA PHE A 117 -10.70 -4.21 12.82
C PHE A 117 -9.20 -3.95 12.77
N HIS A 118 -8.73 -2.80 13.26
CA HIS A 118 -7.30 -2.53 13.38
C HIS A 118 -6.60 -3.55 14.29
N SER A 119 -7.14 -3.79 15.49
CA SER A 119 -6.58 -4.77 16.43
C SER A 119 -6.74 -6.21 15.95
N LEU A 120 -7.83 -6.52 15.24
CA LEU A 120 -8.05 -7.81 14.60
C LEU A 120 -6.97 -8.08 13.55
N ALA A 121 -6.68 -7.10 12.70
CA ALA A 121 -5.62 -7.20 11.70
C ALA A 121 -4.24 -7.40 12.34
N GLU A 122 -3.96 -6.74 13.47
CA GLU A 122 -2.68 -6.87 14.18
C GLU A 122 -2.51 -8.24 14.85
N ASP A 123 -3.53 -8.75 15.53
CA ASP A 123 -3.44 -9.99 16.31
C ASP A 123 -3.69 -11.26 15.48
N ALA A 124 -4.69 -11.24 14.58
CA ALA A 124 -5.04 -12.39 13.75
C ALA A 124 -4.28 -12.43 12.41
N GLN A 125 -3.76 -11.28 11.94
CA GLN A 125 -3.02 -11.16 10.68
C GLN A 125 -3.78 -11.80 9.50
N GLY A 126 -3.14 -12.69 8.72
CA GLY A 126 -3.79 -13.38 7.59
C GLY A 126 -4.98 -14.27 7.97
N ARG A 127 -5.22 -14.50 9.28
CA ARG A 127 -6.38 -15.22 9.80
C ARG A 127 -7.55 -14.31 10.17
N ALA A 128 -7.44 -13.01 9.91
CA ALA A 128 -8.50 -12.03 10.09
C ALA A 128 -9.48 -12.07 8.90
N ILE A 129 -10.77 -12.01 9.19
CA ILE A 129 -11.81 -11.76 8.18
C ILE A 129 -12.63 -10.56 8.65
N ALA A 130 -12.72 -9.51 7.82
CA ALA A 130 -13.57 -8.36 8.06
C ALA A 130 -14.83 -8.47 7.22
N VAL A 131 -15.99 -8.33 7.85
CA VAL A 131 -17.29 -8.28 7.19
C VAL A 131 -17.95 -6.94 7.52
N ILE A 132 -18.32 -6.16 6.50
CA ILE A 132 -19.14 -4.96 6.66
C ILE A 132 -20.55 -5.25 6.13
N LEU A 133 -21.54 -5.05 7.00
CA LEU A 133 -22.96 -5.18 6.69
C LEU A 133 -23.64 -3.80 6.63
N SER A 134 -24.94 -3.81 6.35
CA SER A 134 -25.82 -2.64 6.32
C SER A 134 -25.57 -1.69 7.50
N GLY A 135 -25.52 -0.41 7.18
CA GLY A 135 -25.27 0.65 8.15
C GLY A 135 -25.06 2.03 7.52
N THR A 136 -25.13 3.06 8.34
CA THR A 136 -24.89 4.46 7.95
C THR A 136 -23.47 4.90 8.33
N GLY A 137 -22.85 5.75 7.51
CA GLY A 137 -21.52 6.34 7.78
C GLY A 137 -20.37 5.53 7.19
N SER A 138 -19.16 5.73 7.73
CA SER A 138 -17.90 5.18 7.19
C SER A 138 -17.09 4.35 8.20
N ASP A 139 -17.68 4.03 9.37
CA ASP A 139 -17.00 3.21 10.38
C ASP A 139 -16.75 1.79 9.86
N GLY A 140 -15.52 1.31 10.02
CA GLY A 140 -15.04 0.05 9.47
C GLY A 140 -14.25 0.19 8.17
N SER A 141 -14.39 1.29 7.42
CA SER A 141 -13.67 1.50 6.16
C SER A 141 -12.15 1.61 6.33
N ARG A 142 -11.66 2.20 7.43
CA ARG A 142 -10.21 2.30 7.67
C ARG A 142 -9.65 1.01 8.25
N GLY A 143 -10.44 0.37 9.10
CA GLY A 143 -10.12 -0.91 9.72
C GLY A 143 -10.04 -2.04 8.70
N LEU A 144 -10.96 -2.11 7.74
CA LEU A 144 -10.94 -3.16 6.71
C LEU A 144 -9.72 -3.00 5.79
N VAL A 145 -9.30 -1.77 5.47
CA VAL A 145 -8.07 -1.52 4.72
C VAL A 145 -6.88 -2.14 5.46
N ARG A 146 -6.87 -2.04 6.79
CA ARG A 146 -5.82 -2.64 7.62
C ARG A 146 -5.85 -4.17 7.60
N VAL A 147 -7.04 -4.77 7.72
CA VAL A 147 -7.24 -6.23 7.63
C VAL A 147 -6.73 -6.75 6.28
N HIS A 148 -7.11 -6.07 5.22
CA HIS A 148 -6.67 -6.33 3.85
C HIS A 148 -5.15 -6.25 3.67
N GLU A 149 -4.53 -5.18 4.18
CA GLU A 149 -3.08 -4.98 4.13
C GLU A 149 -2.30 -6.02 4.93
N MET A 150 -2.92 -6.66 5.94
CA MET A 150 -2.33 -7.77 6.71
C MET A 150 -2.55 -9.14 6.08
N GLY A 151 -3.23 -9.20 4.93
CA GLY A 151 -3.53 -10.42 4.19
C GLY A 151 -4.76 -11.17 4.69
N GLY A 152 -5.62 -10.51 5.48
CA GLY A 152 -6.94 -11.03 5.85
C GLY A 152 -7.99 -10.74 4.77
N LEU A 153 -9.11 -11.46 4.83
CA LEU A 153 -10.20 -11.38 3.84
C LEU A 153 -11.18 -10.24 4.20
N VAL A 154 -11.58 -9.43 3.23
CA VAL A 154 -12.58 -8.37 3.38
C VAL A 154 -13.80 -8.66 2.52
N ILE A 155 -14.95 -8.84 3.18
CA ILE A 155 -16.24 -9.07 2.54
C ILE A 155 -17.18 -7.91 2.90
N VAL A 156 -17.90 -7.40 1.91
CA VAL A 156 -18.86 -6.32 2.12
C VAL A 156 -20.20 -6.69 1.51
N GLN A 157 -21.27 -6.31 2.21
CA GLN A 157 -22.63 -6.47 1.72
C GLN A 157 -22.83 -5.70 0.41
N ASP A 158 -23.46 -6.31 -0.59
CA ASP A 158 -23.83 -5.59 -1.81
C ASP A 158 -24.89 -4.51 -1.53
N LYS A 159 -24.94 -3.49 -2.39
CA LYS A 159 -25.84 -2.35 -2.21
C LYS A 159 -27.32 -2.73 -2.36
N GLU A 160 -27.64 -3.75 -3.14
CA GLU A 160 -29.01 -4.14 -3.46
C GLU A 160 -29.69 -4.84 -2.27
N SER A 161 -28.91 -5.57 -1.47
CA SER A 161 -29.39 -6.23 -0.25
C SER A 161 -29.27 -5.37 1.01
N ALA A 162 -28.52 -4.26 0.96
CA ALA A 162 -28.32 -3.38 2.12
C ALA A 162 -29.54 -2.46 2.34
N HIS A 163 -30.10 -2.48 3.56
CA HIS A 163 -31.18 -1.55 3.92
C HIS A 163 -30.66 -0.11 4.07
N PHE A 164 -29.42 0.03 4.55
CA PHE A 164 -28.64 1.26 4.52
C PHE A 164 -27.28 0.96 3.90
N ASP A 165 -26.99 1.60 2.76
CA ASP A 165 -25.82 1.30 1.95
C ASP A 165 -24.60 2.19 2.27
N GLY A 166 -24.72 3.16 3.20
CA GLY A 166 -23.64 4.09 3.53
C GLY A 166 -22.33 3.41 3.92
N MET A 167 -22.37 2.49 4.91
CA MET A 167 -21.19 1.73 5.34
C MET A 167 -20.67 0.81 4.24
N PRO A 168 -21.51 -0.04 3.59
CA PRO A 168 -21.08 -0.83 2.44
C PRO A 168 -20.44 0.00 1.31
N HIS A 169 -21.04 1.13 0.96
CA HIS A 169 -20.55 2.00 -0.11
C HIS A 169 -19.17 2.59 0.23
N ASN A 170 -19.02 3.18 1.42
CA ASN A 170 -17.75 3.72 1.89
C ASN A 170 -16.67 2.64 1.99
N ALA A 171 -17.04 1.41 2.35
CA ALA A 171 -16.13 0.28 2.39
C ALA A 171 -15.65 -0.11 0.98
N ILE A 172 -16.56 -0.18 0.01
CA ILE A 172 -16.26 -0.49 -1.40
C ILE A 172 -15.35 0.57 -2.02
N GLU A 173 -15.59 1.87 -1.75
CA GLU A 173 -14.80 2.97 -2.28
C GLU A 173 -13.33 2.96 -1.85
N THR A 174 -12.98 2.25 -0.76
CA THR A 174 -11.58 2.07 -0.38
C THR A 174 -10.76 1.32 -1.42
N GLY A 175 -11.43 0.57 -2.32
CA GLY A 175 -10.78 -0.32 -3.29
C GLY A 175 -10.05 -1.50 -2.63
N LYS A 176 -10.35 -1.80 -1.36
CA LYS A 176 -9.76 -2.88 -0.55
C LYS A 176 -10.78 -3.94 -0.11
N VAL A 177 -11.89 -4.06 -0.85
CA VAL A 177 -12.89 -5.11 -0.65
C VAL A 177 -12.57 -6.27 -1.59
N ASP A 178 -12.54 -7.49 -1.06
CA ASP A 178 -12.25 -8.70 -1.84
C ASP A 178 -13.51 -9.30 -2.46
N ILE A 179 -14.61 -9.31 -1.69
CA ILE A 179 -15.87 -9.92 -2.11
C ILE A 179 -17.02 -8.97 -1.77
N ILE A 180 -17.85 -8.67 -2.78
CA ILE A 180 -19.10 -7.95 -2.63
C ILE A 180 -20.23 -8.93 -2.93
N THR A 181 -21.09 -9.21 -1.94
CA THR A 181 -22.14 -10.23 -2.07
C THR A 181 -23.22 -10.06 -1.00
N SER A 182 -24.35 -10.74 -1.15
CA SER A 182 -25.46 -10.65 -0.22
C SER A 182 -25.19 -11.44 1.06
N PRO A 183 -25.77 -11.07 2.22
CA PRO A 183 -25.45 -11.70 3.51
C PRO A 183 -25.71 -13.21 3.54
N ASP A 184 -26.69 -13.70 2.78
CA ASP A 184 -26.98 -15.14 2.62
C ASP A 184 -25.89 -15.91 1.87
N GLN A 185 -25.15 -15.25 0.98
CA GLN A 185 -24.07 -15.86 0.19
C GLN A 185 -22.70 -15.73 0.85
N MET A 186 -22.51 -14.79 1.80
CA MET A 186 -21.23 -14.58 2.47
C MET A 186 -20.68 -15.83 3.18
N PRO A 187 -21.49 -16.65 3.91
CA PRO A 187 -20.99 -17.85 4.57
C PRO A 187 -20.29 -18.81 3.61
N ASP A 188 -20.89 -19.08 2.45
CA ASP A 188 -20.31 -19.97 1.44
C ASP A 188 -18.97 -19.45 0.92
N LYS A 189 -18.86 -18.13 0.72
CA LYS A 189 -17.61 -17.48 0.29
C LYS A 189 -16.52 -17.60 1.35
N ILE A 190 -16.87 -17.38 2.62
CA ILE A 190 -15.96 -17.52 3.76
C ILE A 190 -15.45 -18.96 3.84
N LEU A 191 -16.35 -19.94 3.80
CA LEU A 191 -15.98 -21.35 3.90
C LEU A 191 -15.12 -21.81 2.72
N THR A 192 -15.45 -21.37 1.51
CA THR A 192 -14.64 -21.67 0.31
C THR A 192 -13.23 -21.08 0.43
N TYR A 193 -13.10 -19.85 0.94
CA TYR A 193 -11.81 -19.21 1.17
C TYR A 193 -10.95 -20.02 2.16
N ILE A 194 -11.55 -20.46 3.27
CA ILE A 194 -10.86 -21.22 4.31
C ILE A 194 -10.47 -22.62 3.83
N ASP A 195 -11.30 -23.28 3.02
CA ASP A 195 -11.02 -24.60 2.48
C ASP A 195 -9.88 -24.61 1.44
N LYS A 196 -9.69 -23.51 0.69
CA LYS A 196 -8.53 -23.34 -0.21
C LYS A 196 -7.21 -23.23 0.55
N GLU A 197 -7.23 -22.66 1.76
CA GLU A 197 -6.03 -22.55 2.62
C GLU A 197 -5.77 -23.80 3.49
N ARG A 198 -6.63 -24.82 3.47
CA ARG A 198 -6.35 -26.10 4.14
C ARG A 198 -5.31 -26.90 3.35
N PRO A 199 -4.18 -27.31 3.96
CA PRO A 199 -3.20 -28.15 3.26
C PRO A 199 -3.83 -29.52 2.99
N GLY A 200 -4.28 -29.75 1.75
CA GLY A 200 -4.84 -31.04 1.31
C GLY A 200 -5.94 -31.01 0.24
N SER A 201 -6.44 -29.85 -0.21
CA SER A 201 -7.50 -29.81 -1.24
C SER A 201 -6.91 -29.84 -2.67
N THR A 202 -6.96 -31.02 -3.30
CA THR A 202 -6.45 -31.28 -4.65
C THR A 202 -7.35 -30.73 -5.76
N THR A 203 -7.14 -29.47 -6.12
CA THR A 203 -7.37 -28.92 -7.49
C THR A 203 -6.20 -28.02 -7.96
N ALA A 204 -5.14 -27.90 -7.16
CA ALA A 204 -4.11 -26.86 -7.26
C ALA A 204 -3.04 -27.05 -8.36
N THR A 205 -2.88 -28.25 -8.94
CA THR A 205 -1.68 -28.56 -9.74
C THR A 205 -1.56 -27.83 -11.08
N THR A 206 -2.67 -27.34 -11.64
CA THR A 206 -2.60 -26.57 -12.90
C THR A 206 -2.35 -25.09 -12.59
N GLU A 207 -3.20 -24.47 -11.76
CA GLU A 207 -3.11 -23.05 -11.39
C GLU A 207 -1.79 -22.68 -10.68
N GLU A 208 -1.23 -23.57 -9.84
CA GLU A 208 0.08 -23.37 -9.21
C GLU A 208 1.22 -23.31 -10.24
N ASN A 209 1.12 -24.09 -11.33
CA ASN A 209 2.12 -24.09 -12.39
C ASN A 209 2.06 -22.84 -13.27
N GLU A 210 0.86 -22.30 -13.53
CA GLU A 210 0.74 -21.03 -14.25
C GLU A 210 1.20 -19.86 -13.39
N LEU A 211 0.86 -19.85 -12.10
CA LEU A 211 1.31 -18.81 -11.17
C LEU A 211 2.83 -18.79 -11.02
N SER A 212 3.45 -19.96 -10.87
CA SER A 212 4.92 -20.09 -10.82
C SER A 212 5.58 -19.52 -12.08
N GLN A 213 4.97 -19.70 -13.25
CA GLN A 213 5.47 -19.08 -14.48
C GLN A 213 5.31 -17.56 -14.49
N VAL A 214 4.24 -17.00 -13.91
CA VAL A 214 4.12 -15.55 -13.73
C VAL A 214 5.25 -15.02 -12.85
N PHE A 215 5.56 -15.71 -11.74
CA PHE A 215 6.67 -15.33 -10.87
C PHE A 215 8.02 -15.42 -11.57
N ASN A 216 8.29 -16.47 -12.35
CA ASN A 216 9.51 -16.57 -13.13
C ASN A 216 9.65 -15.43 -14.14
N LEU A 217 8.58 -15.02 -14.82
CA LEU A 217 8.62 -13.87 -15.74
C LEU A 217 8.95 -12.56 -15.03
N LEU A 218 8.44 -12.37 -13.81
CA LEU A 218 8.73 -11.20 -12.98
C LEU A 218 10.18 -11.25 -12.46
N GLU A 219 10.66 -12.41 -12.03
CA GLU A 219 12.03 -12.61 -11.56
C GLU A 219 13.05 -12.40 -12.68
N ASP A 220 12.83 -13.00 -13.86
CA ASP A 220 13.70 -12.88 -15.02
C ASP A 220 13.87 -11.42 -15.46
N ARG A 221 12.81 -10.62 -15.38
CA ARG A 221 12.82 -9.22 -15.84
C ARG A 221 13.22 -8.22 -14.77
N PHE A 222 12.74 -8.38 -13.54
CA PHE A 222 12.90 -7.39 -12.47
C PHE A 222 13.83 -7.84 -11.35
N GLN A 223 14.32 -9.09 -11.36
CA GLN A 223 15.18 -9.67 -10.32
C GLN A 223 14.55 -9.55 -8.92
N ILE A 224 13.24 -9.78 -8.84
CA ILE A 224 12.50 -9.86 -7.58
C ILE A 224 11.79 -11.21 -7.54
N ASP A 225 12.14 -11.99 -6.53
CA ASP A 225 11.49 -13.25 -6.23
C ASP A 225 10.21 -13.00 -5.41
N PHE A 226 9.06 -12.99 -6.10
CA PHE A 226 7.75 -12.82 -5.47
C PHE A 226 7.27 -14.05 -4.70
N THR A 227 7.95 -15.20 -4.78
CA THR A 227 7.62 -16.37 -3.94
C THR A 227 7.94 -16.13 -2.47
N LYS A 228 8.81 -15.16 -2.18
CA LYS A 228 9.18 -14.73 -0.82
C LYS A 228 8.22 -13.69 -0.22
N TYR A 229 7.19 -13.32 -0.96
CA TYR A 229 6.14 -12.41 -0.55
C TYR A 229 4.91 -13.19 -0.12
N LYS A 230 4.05 -12.58 0.71
CA LYS A 230 2.82 -13.24 1.17
C LYS A 230 1.92 -13.60 -0.02
N PRO A 231 1.59 -14.88 -0.23
CA PRO A 231 0.94 -15.35 -1.44
C PRO A 231 -0.42 -14.67 -1.68
N ASN A 232 -1.26 -14.52 -0.64
CA ASN A 232 -2.57 -13.90 -0.77
C ASN A 232 -2.51 -12.44 -1.24
N THR A 233 -1.49 -11.68 -0.83
CA THR A 233 -1.33 -10.27 -1.23
C THR A 233 -0.99 -10.16 -2.73
N ILE A 234 -0.18 -11.09 -3.23
CA ILE A 234 0.28 -11.13 -4.62
C ILE A 234 -0.79 -11.70 -5.53
N LEU A 235 -1.41 -12.83 -5.14
CA LEU A 235 -2.48 -13.50 -5.87
C LEU A 235 -3.62 -12.54 -6.19
N ARG A 236 -4.12 -11.81 -5.20
CA ARG A 236 -5.22 -10.87 -5.36
C ARG A 236 -4.91 -9.74 -6.36
N ARG A 237 -3.65 -9.29 -6.41
CA ARG A 237 -3.24 -8.26 -7.37
C ARG A 237 -3.14 -8.81 -8.79
N ILE A 238 -2.68 -10.05 -8.93
CA ILE A 238 -2.72 -10.77 -10.21
C ILE A 238 -4.17 -10.95 -10.65
N GLU A 239 -5.07 -11.41 -9.78
CA GLU A 239 -6.51 -11.54 -10.05
C GLU A 239 -7.15 -10.21 -10.47
N ARG A 240 -6.84 -9.12 -9.76
CA ARG A 240 -7.30 -7.78 -10.15
C ARG A 240 -6.87 -7.42 -11.57
N ARG A 241 -5.61 -7.70 -11.94
CA ARG A 241 -5.11 -7.45 -13.30
C ARG A 241 -5.75 -8.38 -14.34
N ILE A 242 -6.04 -9.63 -13.99
CA ILE A 242 -6.80 -10.57 -14.84
C ILE A 242 -8.16 -9.94 -15.18
N THR A 243 -8.88 -9.43 -14.18
CA THR A 243 -10.18 -8.75 -14.37
C THR A 243 -10.04 -7.47 -15.19
N MET A 244 -9.12 -6.56 -14.83
CA MET A 244 -8.94 -5.28 -15.55
C MET A 244 -8.54 -5.44 -17.01
N THR A 245 -7.88 -6.55 -17.36
CA THR A 245 -7.48 -6.85 -18.74
C THR A 245 -8.49 -7.73 -19.50
N ASN A 246 -9.66 -7.98 -18.90
CA ASN A 246 -10.71 -8.87 -19.41
C ASN A 246 -10.17 -10.26 -19.79
N SER A 247 -9.23 -10.77 -18.99
CA SER A 247 -8.66 -12.10 -19.17
C SER A 247 -9.57 -13.12 -18.46
N ARG A 248 -9.82 -14.28 -19.10
CA ARG A 248 -10.78 -15.27 -18.58
C ARG A 248 -10.25 -16.02 -17.35
N ASP A 249 -8.94 -16.29 -17.35
CA ASP A 249 -8.24 -17.07 -16.35
C ASP A 249 -6.74 -16.68 -16.31
N ILE A 250 -6.02 -17.23 -15.32
CA ILE A 250 -4.57 -16.99 -15.15
C ILE A 250 -3.76 -17.44 -16.36
N LYS A 251 -4.21 -18.50 -17.05
CA LYS A 251 -3.54 -19.03 -18.25
C LYS A 251 -3.62 -18.04 -19.42
N SER A 252 -4.80 -17.48 -19.66
CA SER A 252 -5.01 -16.43 -20.67
C SER A 252 -4.21 -15.18 -20.34
N TYR A 253 -4.14 -14.83 -19.05
CA TYR A 253 -3.34 -13.70 -18.59
C TYR A 253 -1.83 -13.94 -18.73
N LEU A 254 -1.34 -15.15 -18.44
CA LEU A 254 0.05 -15.53 -18.67
C LEU A 254 0.45 -15.40 -20.14
N LEU A 255 -0.41 -15.80 -21.08
CA LEU A 255 -0.19 -15.59 -22.53
C LEU A 255 -0.12 -14.10 -22.88
N ARG A 256 -0.95 -13.27 -22.25
CA ARG A 256 -0.90 -11.81 -22.40
C ARG A 256 0.41 -11.24 -21.84
N LEU A 257 0.85 -11.67 -20.66
CA LEU A 257 2.12 -11.23 -20.07
C LEU A 257 3.32 -11.57 -20.95
N LYS A 258 3.33 -12.76 -21.57
CA LYS A 258 4.38 -13.19 -22.51
C LYS A 258 4.38 -12.37 -23.81
N SER A 259 3.24 -11.87 -24.25
CA SER A 259 3.09 -11.13 -25.51
C SER A 259 3.12 -9.60 -25.36
N ASN A 260 2.86 -9.07 -24.16
CA ASN A 260 2.80 -7.65 -23.88
C ASN A 260 3.72 -7.24 -22.72
N PRO A 261 4.96 -6.82 -23.00
CA PRO A 261 5.89 -6.35 -21.98
C PRO A 261 5.35 -5.19 -21.13
N LYS A 262 4.54 -4.29 -21.69
CA LYS A 262 3.96 -3.17 -20.93
C LYS A 262 2.97 -3.64 -19.86
N GLU A 263 2.26 -4.74 -20.12
CA GLU A 263 1.36 -5.34 -19.12
C GLU A 263 2.17 -5.96 -17.99
N LEU A 264 3.28 -6.63 -18.29
CA LEU A 264 4.18 -7.17 -17.27
C LEU A 264 4.78 -6.06 -16.38
N ASP A 265 5.16 -4.92 -16.96
CA ASP A 265 5.58 -3.72 -16.20
C ASP A 265 4.45 -3.17 -15.33
N THR A 266 3.22 -3.22 -15.82
CA THR A 266 2.05 -2.72 -15.08
C THR A 266 1.67 -3.64 -13.93
N LEU A 267 1.70 -4.96 -14.15
CA LEU A 267 1.56 -5.95 -13.09
C LEU A 267 2.63 -5.72 -12.01
N TYR A 268 3.90 -5.60 -12.42
CA TYR A 268 5.00 -5.35 -11.52
C TYR A 268 4.79 -4.12 -10.64
N ARG A 269 4.41 -2.98 -11.23
CA ARG A 269 4.03 -1.77 -10.47
C ARG A 269 2.85 -2.02 -9.55
N ASP A 270 1.85 -2.78 -9.99
CA ASP A 270 0.70 -3.06 -9.14
C ASP A 270 1.07 -3.97 -7.96
N LEU A 271 2.08 -4.84 -8.10
CA LEU A 271 2.59 -5.68 -7.01
C LEU A 271 3.35 -4.87 -5.94
N LEU A 272 3.95 -3.75 -6.30
CA LEU A 272 4.67 -2.87 -5.38
C LEU A 272 3.75 -1.74 -4.91
N ILE A 273 3.43 -1.69 -3.60
CA ILE A 273 2.61 -0.59 -3.08
C ILE A 273 3.47 0.66 -2.88
N GLU A 274 3.31 1.65 -3.75
CA GLU A 274 4.12 2.88 -3.76
C GLU A 274 3.43 4.07 -3.04
N VAL A 275 2.81 3.84 -1.88
CA VAL A 275 2.18 4.93 -1.10
C VAL A 275 3.04 5.30 0.10
N THR A 276 3.59 6.52 0.06
CA THR A 276 4.35 7.12 1.15
C THR A 276 3.96 8.59 1.33
N LYS A 277 4.33 9.18 2.47
CA LYS A 277 4.04 10.58 2.82
C LYS A 277 5.11 11.12 3.75
N PHE A 278 5.36 12.42 3.67
CA PHE A 278 6.24 13.09 4.63
C PHE A 278 5.73 12.89 6.06
N PHE A 279 6.66 12.65 6.99
CA PHE A 279 6.38 12.45 8.42
C PHE A 279 5.23 11.45 8.70
N ARG A 280 5.22 10.33 7.97
CA ARG A 280 4.23 9.25 8.14
C ARG A 280 4.22 8.76 9.60
N ASP A 281 3.08 8.88 10.26
CA ASP A 281 2.91 8.67 11.71
C ASP A 281 3.66 9.73 12.54
N PRO A 282 3.11 10.97 12.63
CA PRO A 282 3.81 12.13 13.20
C PRO A 282 4.36 11.90 14.61
N GLU A 283 3.63 11.15 15.44
CA GLU A 283 4.04 10.81 16.80
C GLU A 283 5.32 9.97 16.86
N ALA A 284 5.55 9.10 15.87
CA ALA A 284 6.78 8.31 15.79
C ALA A 284 7.98 9.20 15.42
N PHE A 285 7.78 10.13 14.48
CA PHE A 285 8.78 11.13 14.10
C PHE A 285 9.06 12.14 15.22
N LYS A 286 8.08 12.42 16.08
CA LYS A 286 8.28 13.23 17.29
C LYS A 286 9.25 12.56 18.25
N VAL A 287 9.06 11.28 18.56
CA VAL A 287 10.02 10.51 19.40
C VAL A 287 11.40 10.42 18.73
N LEU A 288 11.43 10.26 17.41
CA LEU A 288 12.68 10.25 16.65
C LEU A 288 13.43 11.59 16.82
N LYS A 289 12.72 12.73 16.70
CA LYS A 289 13.27 14.08 16.87
C LYS A 289 13.75 14.35 18.30
N GLU A 290 12.92 14.06 19.29
CA GLU A 290 13.13 14.49 20.68
C GLU A 290 14.09 13.57 21.46
N THR A 291 14.23 12.31 21.05
CA THR A 291 15.00 11.30 21.80
C THR A 291 16.11 10.68 20.95
N VAL A 292 15.76 10.13 19.78
CA VAL A 292 16.70 9.30 19.01
C VAL A 292 17.78 10.14 18.32
N VAL A 293 17.41 11.25 17.68
CA VAL A 293 18.36 12.13 16.98
C VAL A 293 19.43 12.68 17.94
N PRO A 294 19.08 13.27 19.11
CA PRO A 294 20.07 13.69 20.11
C PRO A 294 21.05 12.58 20.52
N GLU A 295 20.52 11.40 20.88
CA GLU A 295 21.34 10.28 21.34
C GLU A 295 22.25 9.72 20.25
N LEU A 296 21.80 9.73 18.99
CA LEU A 296 22.63 9.29 17.86
C LEU A 296 23.72 10.29 17.50
N VAL A 297 23.47 11.59 17.63
CA VAL A 297 24.48 12.63 17.44
C VAL A 297 25.58 12.49 18.50
N GLU A 298 25.20 12.26 19.77
CA GLU A 298 26.16 12.00 20.84
C GLU A 298 27.00 10.75 20.57
N LEU A 299 26.35 9.64 20.19
CA LEU A 299 27.03 8.38 19.85
C LEU A 299 28.02 8.56 18.69
N ALA A 300 27.61 9.25 17.63
CA ALA A 300 28.38 9.43 16.40
C ALA A 300 29.47 10.51 16.49
N THR A 301 29.43 11.37 17.51
CA THR A 301 30.48 12.39 17.74
C THR A 301 31.87 11.74 17.85
N SER A 302 31.94 10.53 18.42
CA SER A 302 33.18 9.75 18.50
C SER A 302 33.65 9.16 17.15
N ALA A 303 32.73 8.94 16.21
CA ALA A 303 32.99 8.32 14.90
C ALA A 303 33.21 9.35 13.78
N GLY A 304 32.80 10.60 13.97
CA GLY A 304 32.95 11.69 12.99
C GLY A 304 31.95 11.66 11.82
N GLU A 305 31.03 10.69 11.79
CA GLU A 305 29.93 10.63 10.81
C GLU A 305 28.69 9.95 11.37
N ILE A 306 27.50 10.43 11.00
CA ILE A 306 26.22 9.74 11.19
C ILE A 306 25.87 9.03 9.89
N ARG A 307 25.48 7.75 10.02
CA ARG A 307 25.04 6.91 8.91
C ARG A 307 23.62 6.45 9.14
N VAL A 308 22.74 6.76 8.20
CA VAL A 308 21.33 6.38 8.23
C VAL A 308 21.03 5.52 7.00
N TRP A 309 20.24 4.47 7.16
CA TRP A 309 19.74 3.66 6.04
C TRP A 309 18.21 3.60 6.07
N VAL A 310 17.58 3.96 4.96
CA VAL A 310 16.13 3.93 4.75
C VAL A 310 15.83 2.96 3.61
N PRO A 311 15.72 1.65 3.90
CA PRO A 311 15.28 0.67 2.91
C PRO A 311 13.77 0.71 2.65
N GLY A 312 13.38 0.51 1.40
CA GLY A 312 12.01 0.70 0.91
C GLY A 312 11.60 2.16 0.89
N CYS A 313 12.48 3.05 0.40
CA CYS A 313 12.25 4.49 0.47
C CYS A 313 11.17 5.02 -0.48
N ALA A 314 10.66 4.20 -1.41
CA ALA A 314 9.70 4.60 -2.43
C ALA A 314 10.13 5.90 -3.14
N THR A 315 9.27 6.92 -3.14
CA THR A 315 9.49 8.23 -3.78
C THR A 315 10.27 9.23 -2.91
N GLY A 316 10.85 8.79 -1.79
CA GLY A 316 11.86 9.53 -1.03
C GLY A 316 11.36 10.34 0.17
N GLU A 317 10.05 10.43 0.40
CA GLU A 317 9.45 11.25 1.46
C GLU A 317 9.96 10.88 2.86
N GLU A 318 10.14 9.59 3.17
CA GLU A 318 10.67 9.15 4.46
C GLU A 318 12.16 9.51 4.61
N ALA A 319 12.95 9.26 3.57
CA ALA A 319 14.38 9.58 3.55
C ALA A 319 14.62 11.08 3.79
N TYR A 320 13.82 11.93 3.14
CA TYR A 320 13.90 13.37 3.32
C TYR A 320 13.32 13.84 4.65
N SER A 321 12.26 13.22 5.17
CA SER A 321 11.75 13.53 6.52
C SER A 321 12.83 13.30 7.58
N ILE A 322 13.57 12.19 7.49
CA ILE A 322 14.67 11.88 8.40
C ILE A 322 15.85 12.84 8.19
N ALA A 323 16.22 13.14 6.94
CA ALA A 323 17.28 14.08 6.64
C ALA A 323 17.00 15.48 7.23
N ILE A 324 15.75 15.95 7.12
CA ILE A 324 15.29 17.22 7.72
C ILE A 324 15.48 17.20 9.25
N LEU A 325 15.07 16.12 9.94
CA LEU A 325 15.21 16.05 11.41
C LEU A 325 16.67 16.13 11.87
N PHE A 326 17.56 15.40 11.23
CA PHE A 326 18.98 15.45 11.59
C PHE A 326 19.59 16.80 11.23
N GLN A 327 19.32 17.33 10.03
CA GLN A 327 19.89 18.60 9.60
C GLN A 327 19.40 19.76 10.48
N ASP A 328 18.12 19.77 10.84
CA ASP A 328 17.53 20.76 11.74
C ASP A 328 18.21 20.73 13.11
N TYR A 329 18.44 19.54 13.67
CA TYR A 329 19.12 19.38 14.95
C TYR A 329 20.59 19.84 14.90
N LEU A 330 21.34 19.42 13.88
CA LEU A 330 22.75 19.78 13.70
C LEU A 330 22.93 21.30 13.51
N ASP A 331 22.10 21.93 12.68
CA ASP A 331 22.12 23.37 12.45
C ASP A 331 21.75 24.14 13.74
N THR A 332 20.72 23.69 14.47
CA THR A 332 20.24 24.36 15.70
C THR A 332 21.27 24.34 16.82
N HIS A 333 22.06 23.27 16.92
CA HIS A 333 23.08 23.11 17.95
C HIS A 333 24.50 23.49 17.48
N ALA A 334 24.64 23.96 16.24
CA ALA A 334 25.93 24.30 15.61
C ALA A 334 26.97 23.15 15.68
N ILE A 335 26.52 21.92 15.43
CA ILE A 335 27.35 20.71 15.47
C ILE A 335 27.84 20.41 14.05
N ASP A 336 29.17 20.40 13.87
CA ASP A 336 29.80 20.00 12.61
C ASP A 336 30.04 18.49 12.59
N LEU A 337 29.07 17.75 12.03
CA LEU A 337 29.13 16.29 11.91
C LEU A 337 28.60 15.87 10.54
N ASN A 338 29.32 14.97 9.88
CA ASN A 338 28.94 14.54 8.54
C ASN A 338 27.75 13.58 8.59
N LEU A 339 26.62 13.97 7.99
CA LEU A 339 25.42 13.14 7.85
C LEU A 339 25.40 12.48 6.47
N ARG A 340 25.32 11.15 6.45
CA ARG A 340 25.11 10.36 5.22
C ARG A 340 23.88 9.48 5.35
N LEU A 341 22.95 9.63 4.42
CA LEU A 341 21.72 8.84 4.39
C LEU A 341 21.68 8.00 3.11
N PHE A 342 21.62 6.68 3.26
CA PHE A 342 21.39 5.74 2.17
C PHE A 342 19.90 5.47 2.08
N ALA A 343 19.27 5.82 0.97
CA ALA A 343 17.87 5.53 0.71
C ALA A 343 17.80 4.50 -0.42
N THR A 344 17.17 3.36 -0.18
CA THR A 344 17.21 2.27 -1.15
C THR A 344 15.86 1.66 -1.41
N ASP A 345 15.63 1.25 -2.66
CA ASP A 345 14.41 0.58 -3.08
C ASP A 345 14.71 -0.42 -4.22
N VAL A 346 13.77 -1.32 -4.49
CA VAL A 346 13.83 -2.22 -5.65
C VAL A 346 13.27 -1.54 -6.90
N HIS A 347 12.39 -0.55 -6.74
CA HIS A 347 11.70 0.13 -7.82
C HIS A 347 12.50 1.33 -8.38
N GLN A 348 13.11 1.14 -9.54
CA GLN A 348 13.98 2.14 -10.16
C GLN A 348 13.25 3.46 -10.49
N GLN A 349 11.98 3.40 -10.89
CA GLN A 349 11.23 4.61 -11.24
C GLN A 349 10.95 5.47 -9.99
N SER A 350 10.60 4.87 -8.85
CA SER A 350 10.43 5.61 -7.60
C SER A 350 11.74 6.24 -7.14
N LEU A 351 12.87 5.53 -7.25
CA LEU A 351 14.20 6.10 -6.97
C LEU A 351 14.52 7.30 -7.86
N ASN A 352 14.16 7.24 -9.15
CA ASN A 352 14.37 8.36 -10.06
C ASN A 352 13.53 9.59 -9.67
N LEU A 353 12.29 9.38 -9.21
CA LEU A 353 11.44 10.45 -8.69
C LEU A 353 12.01 11.02 -7.37
N ALA A 354 12.43 10.14 -6.47
CA ALA A 354 13.05 10.50 -5.20
C ALA A 354 14.31 11.35 -5.41
N ALA A 355 15.19 10.93 -6.32
CA ALA A 355 16.43 11.66 -6.65
C ALA A 355 16.18 13.04 -7.30
N ARG A 356 15.06 13.20 -8.03
CA ARG A 356 14.65 14.53 -8.53
C ARG A 356 14.26 15.45 -7.36
N GLY A 357 13.68 14.90 -6.30
CA GLY A 357 13.30 15.63 -5.10
C GLY A 357 12.18 16.65 -5.33
N PHE A 358 11.33 16.42 -6.34
CA PHE A 358 10.16 17.25 -6.64
C PHE A 358 8.91 16.63 -6.03
N PHE A 359 8.12 17.45 -5.31
CA PHE A 359 6.92 17.03 -4.61
C PHE A 359 5.77 18.02 -4.85
N LYS A 360 4.55 17.51 -5.02
CA LYS A 360 3.34 18.34 -5.12
C LYS A 360 2.92 18.84 -3.75
N GLY A 361 2.14 19.92 -3.71
CA GLY A 361 1.64 20.53 -2.47
C GLY A 361 0.93 19.53 -1.54
N ASP A 362 0.08 18.65 -2.08
CA ASP A 362 -0.68 17.65 -1.30
C ASP A 362 0.23 16.67 -0.54
N SER A 363 1.40 16.32 -1.11
CA SER A 363 2.37 15.43 -0.47
C SER A 363 3.03 16.06 0.76
N LEU A 364 3.01 17.40 0.87
CA LEU A 364 3.64 18.18 1.93
C LEU A 364 2.69 18.53 3.08
N ALA A 365 1.44 18.06 3.08
CA ALA A 365 0.44 18.40 4.10
C ALA A 365 0.87 18.12 5.56
N ASN A 366 1.81 17.19 5.78
CA ASN A 366 2.33 16.86 7.10
C ASN A 366 3.70 17.50 7.41
N VAL A 367 4.21 18.38 6.55
CA VAL A 367 5.47 19.11 6.76
C VAL A 367 5.15 20.39 7.52
N ALA A 368 5.85 20.64 8.64
CA ALA A 368 5.69 21.88 9.39
C ALA A 368 6.10 23.09 8.54
N ALA A 369 5.36 24.21 8.66
CA ALA A 369 5.61 25.41 7.86
C ALA A 369 7.06 25.92 7.95
N GLU A 370 7.66 25.85 9.15
CA GLU A 370 9.05 26.23 9.40
C GLU A 370 10.05 25.42 8.56
N TRP A 371 9.79 24.12 8.36
CA TRP A 371 10.62 23.26 7.53
C TRP A 371 10.31 23.42 6.05
N LEU A 372 9.05 23.70 5.71
CA LEU A 372 8.64 23.99 4.34
C LEU A 372 9.40 25.21 3.80
N ASP A 373 9.39 26.31 4.54
CA ASP A 373 10.08 27.56 4.16
C ASP A 373 11.60 27.39 4.07
N ARG A 374 12.17 26.50 4.88
CA ARG A 374 13.63 26.37 5.04
C ARG A 374 14.26 25.30 4.13
N TYR A 375 13.52 24.25 3.79
CA TYR A 375 14.05 23.08 3.08
C TYR A 375 13.37 22.80 1.74
N PHE A 376 12.32 23.53 1.38
CA PHE A 376 11.61 23.37 0.11
C PHE A 376 11.60 24.68 -0.67
N ILE A 377 11.91 24.58 -1.96
CA ILE A 377 11.98 25.71 -2.89
C ILE A 377 10.79 25.59 -3.83
N PRO A 378 9.88 26.59 -3.88
CA PRO A 378 8.77 26.58 -4.84
C PRO A 378 9.28 26.46 -6.28
N TYR A 379 8.70 25.53 -7.04
CA TYR A 379 9.05 25.29 -8.44
C TYR A 379 7.83 24.78 -9.21
N GLN A 380 7.39 25.56 -10.21
CA GLN A 380 6.19 25.26 -11.02
C GLN A 380 4.94 25.00 -10.15
N ASP A 381 4.30 23.85 -10.27
CA ASP A 381 3.10 23.40 -9.55
C ASP A 381 3.42 22.65 -8.24
N GLY A 382 4.68 22.71 -7.78
CA GLY A 382 5.11 22.02 -6.57
C GLY A 382 6.35 22.64 -5.94
N TYR A 383 7.13 21.78 -5.29
CA TYR A 383 8.30 22.16 -4.53
C TYR A 383 9.46 21.21 -4.84
N VAL A 384 10.66 21.77 -4.94
CA VAL A 384 11.90 21.00 -5.02
C VAL A 384 12.62 21.10 -3.69
N ILE A 385 13.06 19.96 -3.16
CA ILE A 385 13.82 19.95 -1.91
C ILE A 385 15.21 20.58 -2.09
N ASP A 386 15.66 21.28 -1.06
CA ASP A 386 16.91 22.02 -1.07
C ASP A 386 18.11 21.15 -1.47
N LYS A 387 19.04 21.75 -2.20
CA LYS A 387 20.20 21.05 -2.76
C LYS A 387 21.08 20.44 -1.66
N LYS A 388 21.25 21.09 -0.51
CA LYS A 388 22.05 20.58 0.61
C LYS A 388 21.49 19.27 1.14
N LEU A 389 20.16 19.16 1.28
CA LEU A 389 19.51 17.91 1.68
C LEU A 389 19.61 16.82 0.61
N ARG A 390 19.55 17.17 -0.68
CA ARG A 390 19.74 16.19 -1.76
C ARG A 390 21.15 15.60 -1.78
N GLU A 391 22.17 16.38 -1.43
CA GLU A 391 23.56 15.89 -1.36
C GLU A 391 23.81 14.95 -0.17
N ILE A 392 23.01 15.05 0.89
CA ILE A 392 23.06 14.15 2.06
C ILE A 392 22.50 12.75 1.74
N VAL A 393 21.48 12.69 0.87
CA VAL A 393 20.74 11.47 0.57
C VAL A 393 21.26 10.80 -0.71
N THR A 394 21.80 9.59 -0.56
CA THR A 394 22.21 8.74 -1.69
C THR A 394 21.14 7.70 -1.98
N PHE A 395 20.51 7.81 -3.15
CA PHE A 395 19.54 6.84 -3.65
C PHE A 395 20.24 5.70 -4.40
N ALA A 396 19.92 4.46 -4.07
CA ALA A 396 20.47 3.29 -4.76
C ALA A 396 19.46 2.14 -4.85
N ARG A 397 19.53 1.36 -5.93
CA ARG A 397 18.76 0.14 -6.05
C ARG A 397 19.31 -0.92 -5.10
N HIS A 398 18.46 -1.48 -4.23
CA HIS A 398 18.83 -2.55 -3.28
C HIS A 398 17.64 -3.45 -3.02
N ASN A 399 17.86 -4.76 -3.11
CA ASN A 399 16.90 -5.79 -2.73
C ASN A 399 17.26 -6.31 -1.33
N LEU A 400 16.41 -5.99 -0.34
CA LEU A 400 16.56 -6.37 1.06
C LEU A 400 16.75 -7.88 1.31
N ILE A 401 16.22 -8.70 0.41
CA ILE A 401 16.21 -10.16 0.55
C ILE A 401 17.54 -10.75 0.07
N GLU A 402 18.08 -10.22 -1.03
CA GLU A 402 19.20 -10.82 -1.75
C GLU A 402 20.53 -10.11 -1.51
N ASN A 403 20.48 -8.79 -1.33
CA ASN A 403 21.67 -7.98 -1.19
C ASN A 403 22.13 -7.92 0.27
N PRO A 404 23.45 -7.88 0.52
CA PRO A 404 23.97 -7.72 1.88
C PRO A 404 23.54 -6.37 2.47
N PRO A 405 23.32 -6.30 3.80
CA PRO A 405 22.98 -5.05 4.46
C PRO A 405 24.17 -4.08 4.47
N PHE A 406 23.88 -2.78 4.48
CA PHE A 406 24.91 -1.78 4.79
C PHE A 406 25.33 -1.92 6.26
N THR A 407 26.63 -1.87 6.52
CA THR A 407 27.18 -2.03 7.87
C THR A 407 27.42 -0.69 8.55
N LYS A 408 27.57 -0.71 9.88
CA LYS A 408 27.85 0.47 10.71
C LYS A 408 26.82 1.59 10.57
N GLN A 409 25.55 1.21 10.45
CA GLN A 409 24.44 2.16 10.45
C GLN A 409 24.11 2.59 11.88
N HIS A 410 23.86 3.88 12.07
CA HIS A 410 23.41 4.45 13.35
C HIS A 410 21.89 4.38 13.47
N LEU A 411 21.19 4.60 12.36
CA LEU A 411 19.74 4.45 12.25
C LEU A 411 19.40 3.61 11.02
N ILE A 412 18.52 2.63 11.17
CA ILE A 412 17.83 1.98 10.06
C ILE A 412 16.33 2.28 10.19
N SER A 413 15.70 2.81 9.15
CA SER A 413 14.24 3.02 9.10
C SER A 413 13.64 2.17 7.98
N CYS A 414 12.99 1.06 8.36
CA CYS A 414 12.36 0.14 7.43
C CYS A 414 10.87 0.04 7.77
N ARG A 415 10.06 0.91 7.17
CA ARG A 415 8.65 1.09 7.56
C ARG A 415 7.72 0.67 6.45
N ASN A 416 6.71 -0.12 6.80
CA ASN A 416 5.67 -0.60 5.90
C ASN A 416 6.20 -1.45 4.71
N VAL A 417 7.35 -2.11 4.89
CA VAL A 417 7.95 -3.01 3.90
C VAL A 417 7.81 -4.47 4.32
N LEU A 418 8.08 -4.78 5.60
CA LEU A 418 8.12 -6.17 6.07
C LEU A 418 6.73 -6.83 5.99
N ILE A 419 5.67 -6.04 6.07
CA ILE A 419 4.27 -6.49 5.92
C ILE A 419 4.01 -7.32 4.65
N TYR A 420 4.77 -7.10 3.57
CA TYR A 420 4.62 -7.82 2.30
C TYR A 420 5.37 -9.16 2.26
N LEU A 421 6.35 -9.33 3.14
CA LEU A 421 7.26 -10.48 3.12
C LEU A 421 6.70 -11.62 3.96
N GLU A 422 7.06 -12.85 3.59
CA GLU A 422 6.78 -14.01 4.44
C GLU A 422 7.55 -13.96 5.77
N ASN A 423 7.02 -14.63 6.80
CA ASN A 423 7.57 -14.56 8.16
C ASN A 423 9.06 -14.98 8.24
N LEU A 424 9.48 -16.00 7.50
CA LEU A 424 10.88 -16.43 7.48
C LEU A 424 11.79 -15.36 6.87
N VAL A 425 11.32 -14.68 5.83
CA VAL A 425 12.05 -13.62 5.13
C VAL A 425 12.11 -12.37 6.01
N GLN A 426 11.03 -12.03 6.72
CA GLN A 426 11.04 -10.95 7.72
C GLN A 426 12.11 -11.19 8.79
N GLN A 427 12.21 -12.43 9.32
CA GLN A 427 13.23 -12.78 10.31
C GLN A 427 14.65 -12.61 9.76
N GLN A 428 14.90 -13.05 8.53
CA GLN A 428 16.18 -12.83 7.84
C GLN A 428 16.51 -11.35 7.68
N VAL A 429 15.54 -10.52 7.25
CA VAL A 429 15.75 -9.07 7.07
C VAL A 429 16.03 -8.38 8.40
N ILE A 430 15.30 -8.71 9.47
CA ILE A 430 15.58 -8.18 10.82
C ILE A 430 16.97 -8.60 11.31
N ALA A 431 17.39 -9.84 11.06
CA ALA A 431 18.73 -10.30 11.41
C ALA A 431 19.81 -9.51 10.64
N ASN A 432 19.58 -9.20 9.37
CA ASN A 432 20.45 -8.35 8.56
C ASN A 432 20.50 -6.90 9.07
N PHE A 433 19.38 -6.32 9.52
CA PHE A 433 19.36 -5.00 10.16
C PHE A 433 20.12 -4.99 11.48
N HIS A 434 19.94 -6.00 12.31
CA HIS A 434 20.71 -6.15 13.55
C HIS A 434 22.21 -6.22 13.27
N PHE A 435 22.64 -6.95 12.23
CA PHE A 435 24.04 -6.99 11.80
C PHE A 435 24.53 -5.63 11.25
N GLY A 436 23.68 -4.92 10.51
CA GLY A 436 24.01 -3.62 9.93
C GLY A 436 24.18 -2.49 10.95
N LEU A 437 23.44 -2.55 12.07
CA LEU A 437 23.44 -1.52 13.11
C LEU A 437 24.69 -1.56 14.01
N VAL A 438 25.18 -0.38 14.40
CA VAL A 438 26.12 -0.24 15.52
C VAL A 438 25.42 -0.54 16.85
N THR A 439 26.16 -1.03 17.84
CA THR A 439 25.63 -1.16 19.21
C THR A 439 25.17 0.20 19.73
N GLY A 440 23.98 0.26 20.33
CA GLY A 440 23.36 1.52 20.74
C GLY A 440 22.61 2.26 19.63
N GLY A 441 22.79 1.87 18.36
CA GLY A 441 22.03 2.38 17.22
C GLY A 441 20.56 1.95 17.23
N PHE A 442 19.75 2.56 16.37
CA PHE A 442 18.30 2.42 16.38
C PHE A 442 17.74 1.80 15.10
N LEU A 443 16.73 0.95 15.26
CA LEU A 443 15.86 0.43 14.22
C LEU A 443 14.46 1.03 14.39
N MET A 444 13.94 1.67 13.35
CA MET A 444 12.57 2.15 13.27
C MET A 444 11.79 1.28 12.30
N LEU A 445 10.64 0.75 12.74
CA LEU A 445 9.73 -0.03 11.91
C LEU A 445 8.36 0.66 11.76
N GLY A 446 7.54 0.21 10.81
CA GLY A 446 6.14 0.65 10.71
C GLY A 446 5.29 0.10 11.86
N ALA A 447 4.14 0.72 12.14
CA ALA A 447 3.26 0.30 13.24
C ALA A 447 2.88 -1.20 13.17
N SER A 448 2.73 -1.67 11.93
CA SER A 448 2.36 -3.02 11.52
C SER A 448 3.51 -4.02 11.47
N ASP A 449 4.74 -3.54 11.50
CA ASP A 449 5.94 -4.33 11.36
C ASP A 449 6.45 -4.77 12.75
N HIS A 450 6.99 -5.97 12.83
CA HIS A 450 7.40 -6.59 14.09
C HIS A 450 8.81 -7.19 13.97
N ILE A 451 9.60 -7.05 15.03
CA ILE A 451 10.96 -7.63 15.12
C ILE A 451 10.94 -9.16 15.36
N GLY A 452 9.76 -9.73 15.62
CA GLY A 452 9.58 -11.15 15.84
C GLY A 452 10.49 -11.72 16.94
N PRO A 453 11.11 -12.90 16.74
CA PRO A 453 11.92 -13.57 17.75
C PRO A 453 13.21 -12.83 18.15
N ALA A 454 13.66 -11.86 17.33
CA ALA A 454 14.85 -11.06 17.61
C ALA A 454 14.64 -10.04 18.73
N GLY A 455 13.44 -9.94 19.32
CA GLY A 455 13.12 -8.93 20.32
C GLY A 455 13.98 -8.93 21.59
N LYS A 456 14.66 -10.04 21.92
CA LYS A 456 15.58 -10.09 23.05
C LYS A 456 16.85 -9.25 22.84
N GLU A 457 17.18 -8.94 21.59
CA GLU A 457 18.40 -8.22 21.20
C GLU A 457 18.19 -6.71 21.01
N PHE A 458 16.96 -6.25 21.23
CA PHE A 458 16.56 -4.87 21.10
C PHE A 458 15.88 -4.35 22.38
N ASP A 459 16.15 -3.10 22.76
CA ASP A 459 15.37 -2.36 23.75
C ASP A 459 14.29 -1.57 23.04
N SER A 460 13.02 -1.75 23.42
CA SER A 460 11.89 -1.02 22.81
C SER A 460 11.73 0.35 23.45
N LEU A 461 11.75 1.41 22.65
CA LEU A 461 11.42 2.77 23.06
C LEU A 461 9.94 3.05 22.79
N GLY A 462 9.11 2.74 23.79
CA GLY A 462 7.68 3.06 23.77
C GLY A 462 6.87 2.25 22.75
N ARG A 463 5.74 2.82 22.31
CA ARG A 463 4.74 2.14 21.47
C ARG A 463 4.98 2.25 19.96
N TRP A 464 5.91 3.10 19.52
CA TRP A 464 6.07 3.48 18.12
C TRP A 464 7.09 2.65 17.33
N ARG A 465 7.34 1.40 17.75
CA ARG A 465 8.20 0.43 17.05
C ARG A 465 9.63 0.96 16.76
N LEU A 466 10.15 1.74 17.72
CA LEU A 466 11.55 2.19 17.77
C LEU A 466 12.33 1.28 18.71
N TYR A 467 13.47 0.77 18.24
CA TYR A 467 14.22 -0.28 18.90
C TYR A 467 15.70 0.07 18.94
N ARG A 468 16.33 0.02 20.12
CA ARG A 468 17.77 0.21 20.29
C ARG A 468 18.50 -1.13 20.30
N LYS A 469 19.57 -1.29 19.52
CA LYS A 469 20.41 -2.49 19.51
C LYS A 469 21.18 -2.62 20.84
N LYS A 470 21.01 -3.74 21.54
CA LYS A 470 21.63 -3.98 22.86
C LYS A 470 23.10 -4.39 22.79
N ARG A 471 23.41 -5.36 21.93
CA ARG A 471 24.71 -6.02 21.89
C ARG A 471 25.01 -6.52 20.50
N ASP A 472 26.29 -6.73 20.23
CA ASP A 472 26.76 -7.21 18.93
C ASP A 472 26.86 -8.74 18.93
N ILE A 473 25.75 -9.40 18.60
CA ILE A 473 25.69 -10.86 18.40
C ILE A 473 25.21 -11.19 17.00
N ARG A 474 25.60 -12.38 16.51
CA ARG A 474 25.10 -12.91 15.24
C ARG A 474 23.78 -13.65 15.48
N LEU A 475 22.72 -13.17 14.85
CA LEU A 475 21.41 -13.82 14.87
C LEU A 475 21.36 -14.93 13.81
N ASP A 476 20.52 -15.95 14.06
CA ASP A 476 20.19 -16.97 13.07
C ASP A 476 19.47 -16.33 11.87
N GLY A 477 19.74 -16.82 10.66
CA GLY A 477 19.14 -16.28 9.43
C GLY A 477 19.94 -15.14 8.77
N VAL A 478 21.07 -14.70 9.34
CA VAL A 478 22.00 -13.79 8.65
C VAL A 478 22.66 -14.53 7.48
N ASN A 479 22.01 -14.44 6.31
CA ASN A 479 22.48 -15.02 5.05
C ASN A 479 23.54 -14.11 4.41
N LEU A 480 24.57 -13.80 5.18
CA LEU A 480 25.79 -13.27 4.64
C LEU A 480 26.40 -14.41 3.82
N LYS A 481 26.30 -14.32 2.49
CA LYS A 481 27.33 -14.89 1.60
C LYS A 481 28.66 -14.14 1.85
N VAL A 482 29.12 -14.16 3.10
CA VAL A 482 30.43 -13.68 3.51
C VAL A 482 31.35 -14.87 3.31
N PRO A 483 32.32 -14.76 2.39
CA PRO A 483 33.44 -15.69 2.37
C PRO A 483 34.02 -15.73 3.80
N PRO A 484 34.42 -16.91 4.31
CA PRO A 484 34.98 -16.99 5.66
C PRO A 484 36.13 -15.97 5.83
N PRO A 485 36.32 -15.40 7.04
CA PRO A 485 37.37 -14.41 7.26
C PRO A 485 38.74 -15.01 6.88
N PRO A 486 39.60 -14.28 6.17
CA PRO A 486 40.91 -14.80 5.81
C PRO A 486 41.71 -15.02 7.09
N LYS A 487 42.14 -16.26 7.33
CA LYS A 487 43.14 -16.55 8.37
C LYS A 487 44.39 -15.72 8.06
N PRO A 488 45.09 -15.15 9.06
CA PRO A 488 46.34 -14.47 8.82
C PRO A 488 47.38 -15.52 8.45
N SER A 489 47.56 -15.73 7.16
CA SER A 489 48.60 -16.55 6.57
C SER A 489 48.99 -15.86 5.28
N THR A 490 50.18 -15.29 5.32
CA THR A 490 51.05 -14.92 4.19
C THR A 490 50.57 -15.39 2.83
N ALA A 491 50.35 -14.39 1.96
CA ALA A 491 50.46 -14.43 0.51
C ALA A 491 50.00 -15.73 -0.20
N GLN A 492 48.86 -15.64 -0.89
CA GLN A 492 48.66 -16.02 -2.30
C GLN A 492 47.18 -16.33 -2.52
N HIS A 493 46.52 -15.40 -3.21
CA HIS A 493 45.15 -15.57 -3.69
C HIS A 493 45.15 -16.49 -4.90
N SER A 494 44.53 -17.66 -4.76
CA SER A 494 43.82 -18.30 -5.87
C SER A 494 43.00 -19.48 -5.33
N LEU A 495 41.67 -19.41 -5.48
CA LEU A 495 40.85 -20.61 -5.73
C LEU A 495 39.71 -20.24 -6.66
N LEU A 496 39.89 -20.64 -7.92
CA LEU A 496 38.88 -20.80 -8.96
C LEU A 496 38.12 -22.11 -8.74
N GLY A 497 36.85 -22.13 -9.18
CA GLY A 497 36.18 -23.36 -9.61
C GLY A 497 34.66 -23.19 -9.74
N GLN A 498 34.00 -23.43 -10.87
CA GLN A 498 34.45 -24.01 -12.15
C GLN A 498 33.50 -23.60 -13.28
N VAL A 499 34.08 -23.08 -14.37
CA VAL A 499 33.66 -23.37 -15.76
C VAL A 499 34.96 -23.59 -16.53
N ALA A 500 35.00 -24.63 -17.36
CA ALA A 500 36.20 -25.20 -17.98
C ALA A 500 36.98 -24.26 -18.93
N PRO A 501 38.16 -24.71 -19.39
CA PRO A 501 39.46 -24.16 -19.06
C PRO A 501 39.74 -22.83 -19.77
N ARG A 502 39.80 -21.73 -19.02
CA ARG A 502 40.40 -20.49 -19.52
C ARG A 502 41.92 -20.62 -19.42
N ILE A 503 42.59 -20.34 -20.53
CA ILE A 503 44.00 -19.98 -20.58
C ILE A 503 44.22 -18.94 -19.47
N THR A 504 45.14 -19.21 -18.56
CA THR A 504 45.37 -18.47 -17.31
C THR A 504 45.38 -16.95 -17.51
N ASP A 505 44.52 -16.25 -16.76
CA ASP A 505 44.27 -14.81 -16.84
C ASP A 505 45.55 -13.95 -16.65
N GLU A 506 46.61 -14.43 -15.99
CA GLU A 506 47.89 -13.67 -15.87
C GLU A 506 48.58 -13.40 -17.21
N TRP A 507 48.53 -14.36 -18.14
CA TRP A 507 49.17 -14.20 -19.45
C TRP A 507 48.29 -13.36 -20.38
N VAL A 508 46.97 -13.46 -20.21
CA VAL A 508 46.00 -12.66 -20.96
C VAL A 508 46.01 -11.21 -20.48
N ASP A 509 46.06 -10.96 -19.18
CA ASP A 509 46.17 -9.61 -18.60
C ASP A 509 47.53 -8.97 -18.93
N GLY A 510 48.62 -9.76 -18.95
CA GLY A 510 49.94 -9.33 -19.44
C GLY A 510 49.93 -8.99 -20.94
N LEU A 511 49.29 -9.83 -21.78
CA LEU A 511 49.11 -9.58 -23.21
C LEU A 511 48.18 -8.38 -23.48
N ILE A 512 47.15 -8.17 -22.66
CA ILE A 512 46.25 -7.02 -22.76
C ILE A 512 47.02 -5.74 -22.43
N ALA A 513 47.85 -5.75 -21.38
CA ALA A 513 48.68 -4.59 -21.03
C ALA A 513 49.76 -4.28 -22.08
N GLU A 514 50.28 -5.29 -22.80
CA GLU A 514 51.35 -5.13 -23.80
C GLU A 514 50.83 -4.87 -25.23
N TYR A 515 49.65 -5.36 -25.61
CA TYR A 515 49.14 -5.33 -26.98
C TYR A 515 47.80 -4.60 -27.19
N VAL A 516 47.09 -4.17 -26.14
CA VAL A 516 45.81 -3.44 -26.28
C VAL A 516 46.06 -1.94 -26.05
N PRO A 517 45.65 -1.06 -26.98
CA PRO A 517 45.83 0.38 -26.81
C PRO A 517 45.02 0.90 -25.62
N ASP A 518 45.53 1.96 -24.98
CA ASP A 518 44.79 2.70 -23.95
C ASP A 518 43.42 3.10 -24.49
N GLY A 519 42.36 2.94 -23.71
CA GLY A 519 41.03 3.19 -24.24
C GLY A 519 39.89 3.03 -23.28
N LEU A 520 38.68 3.31 -23.78
CA LEU A 520 37.44 3.28 -23.03
C LEU A 520 36.42 2.39 -23.74
N LEU A 521 35.82 1.45 -23.02
CA LEU A 521 34.70 0.66 -23.50
C LEU A 521 33.40 1.31 -23.01
N LEU A 522 32.50 1.65 -23.93
CA LEU A 522 31.28 2.39 -23.67
C LEU A 522 30.01 1.57 -23.97
N ASN A 523 28.95 1.84 -23.22
CA ASN A 523 27.59 1.36 -23.52
C ASN A 523 26.85 2.29 -24.52
N GLU A 524 25.58 1.98 -24.81
CA GLU A 524 24.71 2.80 -25.68
C GLU A 524 24.45 4.22 -25.12
N GLY A 525 24.47 4.38 -23.80
CA GLY A 525 24.36 5.67 -23.10
C GLY A 525 25.68 6.45 -23.00
N TYR A 526 26.77 5.95 -23.61
CA TYR A 526 28.13 6.48 -23.51
C TYR A 526 28.75 6.45 -22.11
N ASP A 527 28.21 5.62 -21.20
CA ASP A 527 28.83 5.37 -19.91
C ASP A 527 30.00 4.40 -20.06
N ILE A 528 31.06 4.65 -19.30
CA ILE A 528 32.28 3.85 -19.27
C ILE A 528 31.99 2.54 -18.54
N LEU A 529 32.05 1.43 -19.28
CA LEU A 529 31.94 0.07 -18.75
C LEU A 529 33.29 -0.46 -18.26
N TYR A 530 34.35 -0.19 -19.01
CA TYR A 530 35.72 -0.60 -18.69
C TYR A 530 36.71 0.45 -19.19
N ILE A 531 37.78 0.64 -18.42
CA ILE A 531 38.96 1.42 -18.80
C ILE A 531 40.07 0.42 -19.14
N LEU A 532 40.66 0.54 -20.31
CA LEU A 532 41.75 -0.31 -20.79
C LEU A 532 43.06 0.48 -20.75
N GLY A 533 44.13 -0.19 -20.32
CA GLY A 533 45.45 0.42 -20.14
C GLY A 533 45.42 1.64 -19.21
N ASN A 534 46.13 2.70 -19.58
CA ASN A 534 46.17 3.98 -18.87
C ASN A 534 45.06 4.96 -19.32
N GLY A 535 43.95 4.47 -19.90
CA GLY A 535 42.85 5.32 -20.38
C GLY A 535 42.27 6.31 -19.35
N ASN A 536 42.45 6.04 -18.05
CA ASN A 536 42.04 6.92 -16.96
C ASN A 536 42.74 8.29 -16.99
N GLN A 537 43.95 8.41 -17.55
CA GLN A 537 44.72 9.66 -17.57
C GLN A 537 44.08 10.77 -18.43
N TYR A 538 43.11 10.41 -19.28
CA TYR A 538 42.39 11.32 -20.16
C TYR A 538 41.02 11.73 -19.60
N LEU A 539 40.60 11.16 -18.46
CA LEU A 539 39.33 11.44 -17.81
C LEU A 539 39.54 12.50 -16.73
N HIS A 540 38.71 13.55 -16.78
CA HIS A 540 38.68 14.64 -15.82
C HIS A 540 37.40 14.55 -14.99
N PRO A 541 37.48 14.18 -13.69
CA PRO A 541 36.32 14.18 -12.81
C PRO A 541 35.74 15.60 -12.68
N GLN A 542 34.48 15.78 -13.05
CA GLN A 542 33.77 17.05 -12.87
C GLN A 542 33.34 17.21 -11.40
N SER A 543 33.41 18.43 -10.86
CA SER A 543 32.86 18.73 -9.53
C SER A 543 31.32 18.72 -9.58
N GLY A 544 30.67 17.76 -8.93
CA GLY A 544 29.22 17.55 -8.98
C GLY A 544 28.83 16.07 -8.79
N PRO A 545 27.56 15.68 -9.01
CA PRO A 545 27.13 14.29 -8.87
C PRO A 545 27.94 13.38 -9.80
N GLY A 546 28.42 12.25 -9.28
CA GLY A 546 29.28 11.31 -9.98
C GLY A 546 28.63 10.80 -11.27
N THR A 547 29.27 11.07 -12.41
CA THR A 547 28.85 10.57 -13.72
C THR A 547 29.95 9.66 -14.27
N LEU A 548 29.56 8.49 -14.80
CA LEU A 548 30.45 7.60 -15.54
C LEU A 548 30.38 7.88 -17.05
N ASN A 549 29.72 8.97 -17.46
CA ASN A 549 29.53 9.28 -18.86
C ASN A 549 30.83 9.83 -19.48
N ALA A 550 31.37 9.11 -20.47
CA ALA A 550 32.65 9.45 -21.08
C ALA A 550 32.64 10.86 -21.69
N LEU A 551 31.53 11.29 -22.31
CA LEU A 551 31.43 12.62 -22.89
C LEU A 551 31.42 13.73 -21.85
N ARG A 552 31.10 13.45 -20.59
CA ARG A 552 31.16 14.46 -19.50
C ARG A 552 32.51 14.46 -18.79
N MET A 553 33.24 13.35 -18.86
CA MET A 553 34.56 13.19 -18.24
C MET A 553 35.71 13.54 -19.18
N LEU A 554 35.53 13.47 -20.50
CA LEU A 554 36.50 13.98 -21.47
C LEU A 554 36.42 15.51 -21.58
N ALA A 555 37.54 16.15 -21.90
CA ALA A 555 37.63 17.61 -22.04
C ALA A 555 38.22 18.03 -23.40
N GLY A 556 37.96 19.27 -23.79
CA GLY A 556 38.60 19.94 -24.94
C GLY A 556 38.33 19.28 -26.30
N ASP A 557 39.35 19.27 -27.16
CA ASP A 557 39.25 18.73 -28.52
C ASP A 557 38.98 17.21 -28.51
N LEU A 558 39.43 16.49 -27.47
CA LEU A 558 39.17 15.07 -27.31
C LEU A 558 37.69 14.76 -27.07
N GLN A 559 37.02 15.53 -26.21
CA GLN A 559 35.57 15.40 -25.98
C GLN A 559 34.78 15.63 -27.26
N THR A 560 35.15 16.68 -28.00
CA THR A 560 34.48 17.08 -29.25
C THR A 560 34.67 16.02 -30.34
N THR A 561 35.90 15.50 -30.47
CA THR A 561 36.24 14.45 -31.43
C THR A 561 35.52 13.15 -31.11
N VAL A 562 35.52 12.71 -29.84
CA VAL A 562 34.84 11.47 -29.43
C VAL A 562 33.33 11.57 -29.61
N ARG A 563 32.72 12.72 -29.31
CA ARG A 563 31.29 12.96 -29.55
C ARG A 563 30.93 12.88 -31.04
N ALA A 564 31.68 13.56 -31.89
CA ALA A 564 31.46 13.55 -33.34
C ALA A 564 31.64 12.13 -33.92
N GLY A 565 32.68 11.43 -33.47
CA GLY A 565 32.96 10.06 -33.90
C GLY A 565 31.89 9.06 -33.45
N LEU A 566 31.38 9.14 -32.22
CA LEU A 566 30.29 8.28 -31.75
C LEU A 566 29.00 8.45 -32.57
N ILE A 567 28.62 9.70 -32.90
CA ILE A 567 27.47 9.97 -33.76
C ILE A 567 27.64 9.31 -35.13
N ARG A 568 28.84 9.40 -35.70
CA ARG A 568 29.16 8.83 -37.01
C ARG A 568 29.19 7.31 -36.98
N VAL A 569 29.82 6.71 -35.98
CA VAL A 569 29.90 5.25 -35.78
C VAL A 569 28.51 4.65 -35.55
N VAL A 570 27.62 5.34 -34.84
CA VAL A 570 26.22 4.88 -34.66
C VAL A 570 25.45 4.91 -35.98
N LYS A 571 25.64 5.97 -36.79
CA LYS A 571 24.93 6.15 -38.06
C LYS A 571 25.44 5.23 -39.17
N GLU A 572 26.76 5.12 -39.30
CA GLU A 572 27.45 4.42 -40.39
C GLU A 572 27.79 2.97 -40.02
N ASN A 573 27.84 2.63 -38.72
CA ASN A 573 28.21 1.30 -38.19
C ASN A 573 29.60 0.80 -38.67
N GLU A 574 30.48 1.75 -38.97
CA GLU A 574 31.86 1.55 -39.38
C GLU A 574 32.81 2.21 -38.38
N GLU A 575 34.08 1.78 -38.38
CA GLU A 575 35.14 2.37 -37.57
C GLU A 575 35.49 3.78 -38.06
N VAL A 576 35.73 4.71 -37.13
CA VAL A 576 36.12 6.09 -37.45
C VAL A 576 37.39 6.45 -36.69
N SER A 577 38.38 7.01 -37.40
CA SER A 577 39.67 7.44 -36.84
C SER A 577 39.95 8.92 -37.09
N TYR A 578 40.52 9.58 -36.09
CA TYR A 578 40.94 10.97 -36.11
C TYR A 578 42.41 11.06 -35.65
N THR A 579 43.23 11.83 -36.36
CA THR A 579 44.65 12.00 -36.04
C THR A 579 44.93 13.42 -35.55
N GLY A 580 45.91 13.57 -34.65
CA GLY A 580 46.34 14.90 -34.19
C GLY A 580 45.42 15.57 -33.15
N VAL A 581 44.65 14.79 -32.39
CA VAL A 581 43.68 15.31 -31.40
C VAL A 581 44.42 15.75 -30.14
N ARG A 582 44.35 17.03 -29.80
CA ARG A 582 45.05 17.57 -28.62
C ARG A 582 44.18 17.41 -27.37
N THR A 583 44.79 16.95 -26.28
CA THR A 583 44.12 16.85 -24.98
C THR A 583 45.07 17.19 -23.84
N THR A 584 44.52 17.57 -22.71
CA THR A 584 45.28 17.77 -21.47
C THR A 584 45.15 16.53 -20.59
N THR A 585 46.28 15.97 -20.16
CA THR A 585 46.36 14.95 -19.11
C THR A 585 46.86 15.58 -17.82
N HIS A 586 46.92 14.81 -16.73
CA HIS A 586 47.54 15.27 -15.47
C HIS A 586 49.02 15.68 -15.63
N ASN A 587 49.71 15.23 -16.68
CA ASN A 587 51.14 15.44 -16.90
C ASN A 587 51.48 16.43 -18.04
N GLY A 588 50.48 17.06 -18.69
CA GLY A 588 50.71 18.04 -19.75
C GLY A 588 49.73 17.94 -20.93
N SER A 589 50.01 18.67 -22.01
CA SER A 589 49.25 18.57 -23.27
C SER A 589 49.82 17.41 -24.10
N VAL A 590 48.98 16.46 -24.50
CA VAL A 590 49.36 15.33 -25.36
C VAL A 590 48.56 15.39 -26.66
N THR A 591 49.16 14.93 -27.75
CA THR A 591 48.46 14.76 -29.04
C THR A 591 48.21 13.27 -29.28
N LEU A 592 46.97 12.91 -29.64
CA LEU A 592 46.50 11.52 -29.74
C LEU A 592 45.96 11.22 -31.14
N ASN A 593 46.10 9.96 -31.54
CA ASN A 593 45.20 9.34 -32.51
C ASN A 593 44.01 8.73 -31.75
N VAL A 594 42.79 9.04 -32.20
CA VAL A 594 41.54 8.58 -31.57
C VAL A 594 40.79 7.72 -32.57
N THR A 595 40.52 6.47 -32.21
CA THR A 595 39.81 5.52 -33.06
C THR A 595 38.60 4.96 -32.32
N ILE A 596 37.43 4.96 -32.97
CA ILE A 596 36.17 4.52 -32.35
C ILE A 596 35.59 3.38 -33.18
N LYS A 597 35.40 2.23 -32.53
CA LYS A 597 34.95 0.98 -33.16
C LYS A 597 33.62 0.51 -32.58
N PRO A 598 32.62 0.18 -33.42
CA PRO A 598 31.41 -0.51 -32.96
C PRO A 598 31.71 -1.99 -32.71
N LEU A 599 31.38 -2.49 -31.53
CA LEU A 599 31.53 -3.91 -31.17
C LEU A 599 30.18 -4.61 -31.26
N LYS A 600 30.10 -5.62 -32.13
CA LYS A 600 28.90 -6.46 -32.31
C LYS A 600 29.04 -7.72 -31.45
N SER A 601 28.07 -7.99 -30.59
CA SER A 601 27.98 -9.27 -29.86
C SER A 601 27.00 -10.21 -30.59
N SER A 602 27.36 -11.48 -30.71
CA SER A 602 26.49 -12.53 -31.27
C SER A 602 25.40 -13.02 -30.29
N LEU A 603 25.51 -12.66 -29.00
CA LEU A 603 24.63 -13.14 -27.91
C LEU A 603 23.72 -12.04 -27.34
N ASN A 604 23.99 -10.77 -27.61
CA ASN A 604 23.27 -9.65 -27.00
C ASN A 604 23.08 -8.51 -28.01
N ARG A 605 21.87 -7.95 -28.13
CA ARG A 605 21.52 -6.91 -29.13
C ARG A 605 22.06 -5.50 -28.80
N ALA A 606 22.71 -5.31 -27.64
CA ALA A 606 23.21 -4.01 -27.22
C ALA A 606 24.49 -3.62 -27.98
N SER A 607 24.48 -2.44 -28.60
CA SER A 607 25.64 -1.84 -29.25
C SER A 607 26.64 -1.32 -28.23
N ARG A 608 27.91 -1.71 -28.38
CA ARG A 608 29.01 -1.24 -27.54
C ARG A 608 30.03 -0.53 -28.41
N PHE A 609 30.72 0.45 -27.84
CA PHE A 609 31.72 1.24 -28.55
C PHE A 609 33.06 1.13 -27.84
N PHE A 610 34.12 0.87 -28.58
CA PHE A 610 35.48 0.93 -28.06
C PHE A 610 36.17 2.19 -28.60
N VAL A 611 36.68 3.02 -27.69
CA VAL A 611 37.44 4.24 -28.00
C VAL A 611 38.91 3.97 -27.67
N ALA A 612 39.74 3.82 -28.69
CA ALA A 612 41.19 3.69 -28.56
C ALA A 612 41.87 5.06 -28.62
N LEU A 613 42.86 5.27 -27.73
CA LEU A 613 43.58 6.51 -27.51
C LEU A 613 45.08 6.24 -27.60
N GLU A 614 45.68 6.55 -28.75
CA GLU A 614 47.09 6.25 -29.01
C GLU A 614 47.92 7.55 -28.99
N PRO A 615 48.91 7.70 -28.09
CA PRO A 615 49.74 8.90 -28.04
C PRO A 615 50.70 8.99 -29.23
N LEU A 616 50.79 10.17 -29.82
CA LEU A 616 51.81 10.51 -30.82
C LEU A 616 53.07 11.01 -30.08
N PRO A 617 54.28 10.54 -30.44
CA PRO A 617 55.52 11.03 -29.84
C PRO A 617 55.71 12.53 -30.14
N GLU A 618 56.03 13.32 -29.12
CA GLU A 618 56.36 14.75 -29.27
C GLU A 618 57.58 14.91 -30.19
N SER A 619 57.43 15.67 -31.28
CA SER A 619 58.58 16.22 -32.01
C SER A 619 59.04 17.51 -31.32
N GLU A 620 60.35 17.64 -31.09
CA GLU A 620 60.95 18.76 -30.35
C GLU A 620 60.53 20.15 -30.88
N PRO A 621 60.38 21.15 -29.98
CA PRO A 621 59.97 22.49 -30.36
C PRO A 621 61.10 23.28 -31.03
N SER A 622 60.87 23.76 -32.26
CA SER A 622 61.73 24.76 -32.92
C SER A 622 61.45 26.16 -32.36
N PRO A 623 62.45 27.02 -32.09
CA PRO A 623 62.25 28.33 -31.49
C PRO A 623 62.15 29.46 -32.53
N SER A 624 61.16 30.34 -32.40
CA SER A 624 61.21 31.80 -32.73
C SER A 624 59.80 32.40 -32.60
N LEU A 625 59.56 33.28 -31.62
CA LEU A 625 59.66 34.75 -31.68
C LEU A 625 58.52 35.45 -32.45
N SER A 626 57.68 36.13 -31.64
CA SER A 626 57.12 37.48 -31.83
C SER A 626 56.12 37.77 -32.96
N THR A 627 54.95 38.21 -32.50
CA THR A 627 54.11 39.33 -32.98
C THR A 627 53.25 39.20 -34.25
N ALA A 628 52.05 39.80 -34.12
CA ALA A 628 51.06 40.19 -35.11
C ALA A 628 50.07 39.11 -35.57
N VAL A 629 48.93 39.02 -34.86
CA VAL A 629 47.69 38.51 -35.44
C VAL A 629 46.97 39.69 -36.08
N ALA A 630 47.09 39.81 -37.40
CA ALA A 630 46.11 40.51 -38.24
C ALA A 630 45.19 39.46 -38.87
N PRO A 631 43.89 39.78 -39.08
CA PRO A 631 42.83 38.81 -39.26
C PRO A 631 42.72 38.36 -40.72
N GLY A 632 42.66 37.04 -40.96
CA GLY A 632 42.42 36.55 -42.31
C GLY A 632 42.72 35.08 -42.56
N SER A 633 41.93 34.18 -41.95
CA SER A 633 41.52 32.90 -42.54
C SER A 633 40.65 32.13 -41.53
N VAL A 634 39.45 32.64 -41.24
CA VAL A 634 38.39 31.76 -40.72
C VAL A 634 38.08 30.82 -41.88
N SER A 635 38.41 29.54 -41.72
CA SER A 635 38.23 28.52 -42.75
C SER A 635 36.77 28.50 -43.18
N THR A 636 36.54 28.61 -44.48
CA THR A 636 35.22 28.59 -45.11
C THR A 636 34.41 27.36 -44.68
N GLU A 637 35.09 26.27 -44.33
CA GLU A 637 34.52 25.05 -43.73
C GLU A 637 33.93 25.24 -42.32
N GLN A 638 34.56 26.03 -41.44
CA GLN A 638 33.99 26.31 -40.12
C GLN A 638 32.71 27.13 -40.25
N ILE A 639 32.69 28.10 -41.17
CA ILE A 639 31.50 28.90 -41.44
C ILE A 639 30.37 28.03 -42.01
N ASP A 640 30.69 27.11 -42.93
CA ASP A 640 29.68 26.23 -43.51
C ASP A 640 29.16 25.16 -42.52
N ASN A 641 30.02 24.66 -41.63
CA ASN A 641 29.59 23.77 -40.54
C ASN A 641 28.71 24.51 -39.52
N LEU A 642 29.10 25.71 -39.11
CA LEU A 642 28.29 26.58 -38.23
C LEU A 642 26.95 26.94 -38.88
N ARG A 643 26.91 27.17 -40.20
CA ARG A 643 25.66 27.44 -40.92
C ARG A 643 24.74 26.22 -40.97
N ARG A 644 25.28 25.01 -41.17
CA ARG A 644 24.49 23.78 -41.13
C ARG A 644 23.96 23.48 -39.74
N GLU A 645 24.79 23.68 -38.71
CA GLU A 645 24.38 23.53 -37.31
C GLU A 645 23.29 24.54 -36.93
N LEU A 646 23.47 25.83 -37.29
CA LEU A 646 22.46 26.87 -37.07
C LEU A 646 21.13 26.55 -37.76
N THR A 647 21.18 26.02 -38.99
CA THR A 647 19.98 25.63 -39.74
C THR A 647 19.27 24.46 -39.07
N TYR A 648 20.04 23.47 -38.61
CA TYR A 648 19.51 22.32 -37.87
C TYR A 648 18.88 22.75 -36.55
N THR A 649 19.54 23.61 -35.76
CA THR A 649 19.00 24.14 -34.50
C THR A 649 17.73 24.96 -34.73
N LYS A 650 17.67 25.76 -35.80
CA LYS A 650 16.47 26.55 -36.13
C LYS A 650 15.27 25.67 -36.49
N GLU A 651 15.47 24.63 -37.30
CA GLU A 651 14.38 23.72 -37.66
C GLU A 651 13.92 22.92 -36.43
N HIS A 652 14.87 22.47 -35.61
CA HIS A 652 14.54 21.75 -34.37
C HIS A 652 13.80 22.63 -33.36
N LEU A 653 14.19 23.90 -33.24
CA LEU A 653 13.48 24.87 -32.41
C LEU A 653 12.06 25.12 -32.93
N ARG A 654 11.86 25.19 -34.25
CA ARG A 654 10.51 25.36 -34.83
C ARG A 654 9.63 24.16 -34.50
N ILE A 655 10.13 22.94 -34.65
CA ILE A 655 9.40 21.71 -34.29
C ILE A 655 9.04 21.73 -32.80
N THR A 656 9.98 22.10 -31.92
CA THR A 656 9.70 22.18 -30.49
C THR A 656 8.68 23.27 -30.14
N ILE A 657 8.69 24.41 -30.85
CA ILE A 657 7.67 25.45 -30.66
C ILE A 657 6.30 24.93 -31.10
N GLU A 658 6.19 24.27 -32.25
CA GLU A 658 4.94 23.66 -32.74
C GLU A 658 4.42 22.57 -31.77
N GLU A 659 5.32 21.74 -31.21
CA GLU A 659 4.96 20.75 -30.17
C GLU A 659 4.49 21.41 -28.86
N VAL A 660 5.10 22.53 -28.46
CA VAL A 660 4.66 23.28 -27.27
C VAL A 660 3.32 23.97 -27.51
N GLU A 661 3.11 24.55 -28.69
CA GLU A 661 1.84 25.18 -29.05
C GLU A 661 0.70 24.16 -29.08
N THR A 662 0.90 23.01 -29.72
CA THR A 662 -0.08 21.92 -29.72
C THR A 662 -0.36 21.38 -28.32
N SER A 663 0.68 21.17 -27.50
CA SER A 663 0.48 20.78 -26.10
C SER A 663 -0.28 21.84 -25.29
N ASN A 664 -0.10 23.13 -25.60
CA ASN A 664 -0.79 24.21 -24.91
C ASN A 664 -2.28 24.29 -25.34
N GLU A 665 -2.58 24.04 -26.62
CA GLU A 665 -3.95 23.91 -27.11
C GLU A 665 -4.68 22.70 -26.48
N GLU A 666 -4.02 21.55 -26.37
CA GLU A 666 -4.57 20.38 -25.67
C GLU A 666 -4.81 20.66 -24.18
N LEU A 667 -3.88 21.36 -23.51
CA LEU A 667 -4.07 21.80 -22.14
C LEU A 667 -5.24 22.77 -21.98
N GLN A 668 -5.42 23.69 -22.93
CA GLN A 668 -6.57 24.60 -22.90
C GLN A 668 -7.89 23.84 -23.09
N ALA A 669 -7.95 22.91 -24.04
CA ALA A 669 -9.13 22.09 -24.29
C ALA A 669 -9.51 21.23 -23.08
N THR A 670 -8.52 20.61 -22.43
CA THR A 670 -8.75 19.82 -21.20
C THR A 670 -9.20 20.69 -20.03
N ASN A 671 -8.73 21.94 -19.94
CA ASN A 671 -9.15 22.87 -18.90
C ASN A 671 -10.60 23.36 -19.14
N GLU A 672 -10.99 23.57 -20.39
CA GLU A 672 -12.38 23.86 -20.78
C GLU A 672 -13.31 22.68 -20.46
N GLU A 673 -12.89 21.45 -20.74
CA GLU A 673 -13.65 20.22 -20.42
C GLU A 673 -13.79 20.02 -18.89
N LEU A 674 -12.72 20.28 -18.12
CA LEU A 674 -12.78 20.26 -16.64
C LEU A 674 -13.72 21.33 -16.09
N THR A 675 -13.73 22.53 -16.69
CA THR A 675 -14.63 23.60 -16.28
C THR A 675 -16.08 23.22 -16.55
N ALA A 676 -16.37 22.66 -17.73
CA ALA A 676 -17.70 22.15 -18.06
C ALA A 676 -18.14 21.01 -17.12
N SER A 677 -17.24 20.08 -16.79
CA SER A 677 -17.52 19.01 -15.83
C SER A 677 -17.80 19.55 -14.42
N ASN A 678 -17.09 20.59 -13.99
CA ASN A 678 -17.36 21.26 -12.72
C ASN A 678 -18.74 21.96 -12.71
N GLU A 679 -19.14 22.61 -13.81
CA GLU A 679 -20.48 23.21 -13.93
C GLU A 679 -21.58 22.15 -13.86
N GLU A 680 -21.39 20.99 -14.51
CA GLU A 680 -22.33 19.87 -14.45
C GLU A 680 -22.42 19.27 -13.03
N LEU A 681 -21.27 19.14 -12.33
CA LEU A 681 -21.25 18.71 -10.93
C LEU A 681 -21.94 19.72 -9.99
N GLN A 682 -21.81 21.01 -10.26
CA GLN A 682 -22.53 22.02 -9.50
C GLN A 682 -24.04 21.93 -9.74
N SER A 683 -24.46 21.75 -10.99
CA SER A 683 -25.88 21.58 -11.34
C SER A 683 -26.49 20.34 -10.69
N THR A 684 -25.76 19.22 -10.66
CA THR A 684 -26.25 17.98 -10.01
C THR A 684 -26.33 18.13 -8.49
N ASN A 685 -25.41 18.88 -7.88
CA ASN A 685 -25.53 19.22 -6.45
C ASN A 685 -26.76 20.08 -6.15
N GLU A 686 -27.05 21.07 -6.98
CA GLU A 686 -28.25 21.92 -6.84
C GLU A 686 -29.54 21.07 -6.98
N GLU A 687 -29.58 20.13 -7.93
CA GLU A 687 -30.70 19.21 -8.11
C GLU A 687 -30.88 18.27 -6.91
N LEU A 688 -29.79 17.70 -6.38
CA LEU A 688 -29.83 16.87 -5.16
C LEU A 688 -30.31 17.65 -3.94
N GLN A 689 -29.90 18.92 -3.81
CA GLN A 689 -30.37 19.77 -2.73
C GLN A 689 -31.88 20.04 -2.84
N SER A 690 -32.38 20.27 -4.06
CA SER A 690 -33.83 20.41 -4.32
C SER A 690 -34.61 19.14 -3.97
N VAL A 691 -34.11 17.96 -4.34
CA VAL A 691 -34.76 16.68 -4.01
C VAL A 691 -34.79 16.44 -2.50
N ASN A 692 -33.73 16.81 -1.79
CA ASN A 692 -33.71 16.73 -0.33
C ASN A 692 -34.77 17.63 0.31
N GLU A 693 -34.92 18.88 -0.16
CA GLU A 693 -35.96 19.79 0.33
C GLU A 693 -37.38 19.24 0.10
N GLU A 694 -37.63 18.61 -1.05
CA GLU A 694 -38.91 17.95 -1.34
C GLU A 694 -39.16 16.76 -0.39
N LEU A 695 -38.14 15.92 -0.15
CA LEU A 695 -38.22 14.80 0.80
C LEU A 695 -38.53 15.26 2.22
N TYR A 696 -37.88 16.32 2.71
CA TYR A 696 -38.19 16.87 4.04
C TYR A 696 -39.64 17.36 4.13
N THR A 697 -40.14 17.97 3.05
CA THR A 697 -41.52 18.46 2.97
C THR A 697 -42.52 17.30 3.01
N VAL A 698 -42.27 16.25 2.24
CA VAL A 698 -43.11 15.03 2.20
C VAL A 698 -43.10 14.32 3.55
N ASN A 699 -41.93 14.19 4.18
CA ASN A 699 -41.83 13.60 5.53
C ASN A 699 -42.63 14.40 6.56
N ALA A 700 -42.57 15.74 6.51
CA ALA A 700 -43.35 16.59 7.40
C ALA A 700 -44.87 16.48 7.15
N GLU A 701 -45.30 16.17 5.92
CA GLU A 701 -46.70 15.86 5.62
C GLU A 701 -47.12 14.49 6.16
N HIS A 702 -46.29 13.46 5.98
CA HIS A 702 -46.54 12.13 6.53
C HIS A 702 -46.63 12.14 8.06
N GLN A 703 -45.73 12.86 8.73
CA GLN A 703 -45.77 13.00 10.18
C GLN A 703 -47.08 13.64 10.65
N ARG A 704 -47.54 14.70 9.98
CA ARG A 704 -48.85 15.31 10.27
C ARG A 704 -50.01 14.34 10.08
N LYS A 705 -50.01 13.54 9.01
CA LYS A 705 -51.04 12.51 8.79
C LYS A 705 -51.02 11.42 9.87
N ILE A 706 -49.85 11.03 10.36
CA ILE A 706 -49.72 10.09 11.48
C ILE A 706 -50.33 10.69 12.74
N ASP A 707 -50.00 11.95 13.04
CA ASP A 707 -50.54 12.64 14.22
C ASP A 707 -52.07 12.79 14.15
N GLU A 708 -52.62 13.14 12.97
CA GLU A 708 -54.06 13.17 12.72
C GLU A 708 -54.73 11.81 12.91
N LEU A 709 -54.10 10.72 12.43
CA LEU A 709 -54.60 9.36 12.61
C LEU A 709 -54.59 8.92 14.07
N ILE A 710 -53.55 9.28 14.82
CA ILE A 710 -53.46 9.01 16.26
C ILE A 710 -54.60 9.73 16.98
N GLN A 711 -54.80 11.02 16.70
CA GLN A 711 -55.88 11.81 17.29
C GLN A 711 -57.26 11.22 16.97
N LEU A 712 -57.51 10.86 15.71
CA LEU A 712 -58.78 10.25 15.29
C LEU A 712 -59.00 8.90 15.99
N ASN A 713 -57.96 8.09 16.12
CA ASN A 713 -58.03 6.80 16.79
C ASN A 713 -58.32 6.99 18.30
N ASP A 714 -57.70 7.96 18.94
CA ASP A 714 -57.96 8.30 20.34
C ASP A 714 -59.40 8.80 20.55
N ASP A 715 -59.89 9.66 19.66
CA ASP A 715 -61.28 10.14 19.67
C ASP A 715 -62.27 8.98 19.50
N LEU A 716 -62.00 8.04 18.58
CA LEU A 716 -62.81 6.84 18.40
C LEU A 716 -62.79 5.95 19.65
N GLN A 717 -61.62 5.74 20.27
CA GLN A 717 -61.52 4.98 21.51
C GLN A 717 -62.28 5.65 22.66
N ASN A 718 -62.21 6.98 22.76
CA ASN A 718 -62.93 7.74 23.77
C ASN A 718 -64.44 7.67 23.56
N LEU A 719 -64.90 7.77 22.31
CA LEU A 719 -66.31 7.58 21.95
C LEU A 719 -66.77 6.17 22.30
N GLN A 720 -66.01 5.13 21.95
CA GLN A 720 -66.32 3.73 22.30
C GLN A 720 -66.38 3.51 23.82
N LYS A 721 -65.54 4.18 24.60
CA LYS A 721 -65.60 4.13 26.07
C LYS A 721 -66.83 4.87 26.62
N SER A 722 -67.26 5.96 25.98
CA SER A 722 -68.34 6.82 26.47
C SER A 722 -69.75 6.34 26.13
N THR A 723 -69.95 5.59 25.05
CA THR A 723 -71.31 5.23 24.56
C THR A 723 -72.02 4.20 25.43
N GLN A 724 -71.34 3.54 26.39
CA GLN A 724 -71.87 2.46 27.25
C GLN A 724 -72.57 1.31 26.48
N ILE A 725 -72.37 1.21 25.17
CA ILE A 725 -72.87 0.11 24.34
C ILE A 725 -71.90 -1.06 24.49
N GLY A 726 -72.41 -2.23 24.82
CA GLY A 726 -71.60 -3.43 24.93
C GLY A 726 -71.34 -4.11 23.58
N VAL A 727 -70.12 -4.03 23.06
CA VAL A 727 -69.69 -4.65 21.80
C VAL A 727 -68.39 -5.45 21.99
N ILE A 728 -68.34 -6.67 21.44
CA ILE A 728 -67.13 -7.48 21.28
C ILE A 728 -66.81 -7.55 19.79
N PHE A 729 -65.59 -7.17 19.40
CA PHE A 729 -65.08 -7.29 18.04
C PHE A 729 -64.31 -8.59 17.90
N LEU A 730 -64.66 -9.38 16.90
CA LEU A 730 -64.03 -10.68 16.62
C LEU A 730 -63.29 -10.65 15.28
N ASP A 731 -62.25 -11.47 15.17
CA ASP A 731 -61.59 -11.76 13.88
C ASP A 731 -62.31 -12.90 13.12
N ALA A 732 -61.80 -13.24 11.94
CA ALA A 732 -62.38 -14.30 11.09
C ALA A 732 -62.33 -15.70 11.73
N ASN A 733 -61.50 -15.90 12.76
CA ASN A 733 -61.39 -17.15 13.52
C ASN A 733 -62.15 -17.07 14.86
N LEU A 734 -63.05 -16.09 15.01
CA LEU A 734 -63.82 -15.83 16.22
C LEU A 734 -62.97 -15.59 17.47
N ARG A 735 -61.78 -15.00 17.31
CA ARG A 735 -60.95 -14.53 18.42
C ARG A 735 -61.24 -13.07 18.72
N ILE A 736 -61.19 -12.70 19.99
CA ILE A 736 -61.42 -11.32 20.42
C ILE A 736 -60.31 -10.42 19.87
N ARG A 737 -60.69 -9.42 19.07
CA ARG A 737 -59.78 -8.36 18.60
C ARG A 737 -59.78 -7.15 19.52
N SER A 738 -60.97 -6.79 20.02
CA SER A 738 -61.17 -5.71 21.00
C SER A 738 -62.58 -5.81 21.59
N PHE A 739 -62.85 -5.10 22.68
CA PHE A 739 -64.18 -5.02 23.26
C PHE A 739 -64.37 -3.70 24.00
N THR A 740 -65.62 -3.24 24.10
CA THR A 740 -65.98 -2.04 24.87
C THR A 740 -66.01 -2.32 26.37
N PRO A 741 -65.71 -1.36 27.26
CA PRO A 741 -65.77 -1.60 28.72
C PRO A 741 -67.14 -2.06 29.23
N ALA A 742 -68.24 -1.64 28.59
CA ALA A 742 -69.59 -1.99 29.00
C ALA A 742 -69.89 -3.50 28.87
N ILE A 743 -69.40 -4.17 27.83
CA ILE A 743 -69.61 -5.62 27.63
C ILE A 743 -68.72 -6.48 28.54
N ALA A 744 -67.63 -5.90 29.05
CA ALA A 744 -66.64 -6.60 29.86
C ALA A 744 -67.25 -7.12 31.18
N GLN A 745 -68.22 -6.41 31.75
CA GLN A 745 -68.90 -6.85 32.97
C GLN A 745 -69.83 -8.05 32.71
N THR A 746 -70.52 -8.06 31.57
CA THR A 746 -71.48 -9.12 31.22
C THR A 746 -70.78 -10.42 30.81
N PHE A 747 -69.67 -10.32 30.08
CA PHE A 747 -68.87 -11.46 29.61
C PHE A 747 -67.63 -11.74 30.49
N SER A 748 -67.49 -11.03 31.61
CA SER A 748 -66.34 -11.14 32.53
C SER A 748 -64.97 -11.06 31.83
N LEU A 749 -64.84 -10.18 30.83
CA LEU A 749 -63.64 -10.04 30.00
C LEU A 749 -62.57 -9.20 30.67
N LEU A 750 -61.31 -9.63 30.55
CA LEU A 750 -60.13 -8.89 30.96
C LEU A 750 -59.32 -8.43 29.73
N PRO A 751 -58.49 -7.37 29.83
CA PRO A 751 -57.67 -6.90 28.72
C PRO A 751 -56.78 -7.98 28.08
N GLN A 752 -56.36 -8.97 28.88
CA GLN A 752 -55.57 -10.12 28.45
C GLN A 752 -56.34 -11.17 27.63
N ASP A 753 -57.68 -11.09 27.57
CA ASP A 753 -58.50 -11.99 26.75
C ASP A 753 -58.54 -11.57 25.27
N VAL A 754 -57.93 -10.43 24.89
CA VAL A 754 -57.70 -10.09 23.48
C VAL A 754 -56.78 -11.15 22.85
N GLY A 755 -57.23 -11.73 21.74
CA GLY A 755 -56.59 -12.86 21.04
C GLY A 755 -57.12 -14.23 21.43
N ARG A 756 -57.97 -14.32 22.47
CA ARG A 756 -58.59 -15.57 22.93
C ARG A 756 -59.81 -15.93 22.07
N PRO A 757 -60.02 -17.22 21.74
CA PRO A 757 -61.25 -17.68 21.07
C PRO A 757 -62.50 -17.45 21.92
N LEU A 758 -63.60 -17.04 21.28
CA LEU A 758 -64.88 -16.76 21.95
C LEU A 758 -65.42 -17.98 22.72
N GLU A 759 -65.21 -19.20 22.19
CA GLU A 759 -65.64 -20.47 22.77
C GLU A 759 -65.08 -20.75 24.17
N HIS A 760 -63.95 -20.13 24.51
CA HIS A 760 -63.26 -20.36 25.78
C HIS A 760 -63.73 -19.46 26.92
N LEU A 761 -64.76 -18.65 26.69
CA LEU A 761 -65.25 -17.65 27.64
C LEU A 761 -66.56 -18.10 28.27
N ALA A 762 -66.64 -18.03 29.60
CA ALA A 762 -67.88 -18.23 30.31
C ALA A 762 -68.65 -16.91 30.36
N TYR A 763 -69.91 -16.92 29.94
CA TYR A 763 -70.79 -15.74 29.98
C TYR A 763 -72.06 -16.05 30.80
N ASN A 764 -72.54 -15.05 31.54
CA ASN A 764 -73.70 -15.16 32.43
C ASN A 764 -74.94 -14.52 31.78
N ILE A 765 -75.33 -14.99 30.60
CA ILE A 765 -76.48 -14.46 29.85
C ILE A 765 -77.43 -15.61 29.52
N ASP A 766 -78.70 -15.47 29.88
CA ASP A 766 -79.79 -16.30 29.33
C ASP A 766 -80.03 -15.87 27.88
N LEU A 767 -79.42 -16.59 26.95
CA LEU A 767 -79.61 -16.36 25.52
C LEU A 767 -80.84 -17.14 25.03
N SER A 768 -81.62 -16.54 24.12
CA SER A 768 -82.70 -17.24 23.41
C SER A 768 -82.21 -18.24 22.36
N PHE A 769 -80.90 -18.49 22.29
CA PHE A 769 -80.24 -19.36 21.32
C PHE A 769 -79.24 -20.26 22.07
N ASP A 770 -79.24 -21.55 21.75
CA ASP A 770 -78.51 -22.58 22.52
C ASP A 770 -76.98 -22.50 22.40
N ASP A 771 -76.41 -21.78 21.42
CA ASP A 771 -74.95 -21.56 21.28
C ASP A 771 -74.58 -20.24 20.55
N LEU A 772 -73.96 -19.31 21.28
CA LEU A 772 -73.46 -18.02 20.78
C LEU A 772 -72.41 -18.19 19.67
N THR A 773 -71.58 -19.24 19.74
CA THR A 773 -70.52 -19.50 18.77
C THR A 773 -71.11 -19.89 17.43
N GLN A 774 -72.13 -20.76 17.44
CA GLN A 774 -72.81 -21.21 16.23
C GLN A 774 -73.54 -20.05 15.54
N ALA A 775 -74.13 -19.13 16.31
CA ALA A 775 -74.72 -17.90 15.78
C ALA A 775 -73.67 -17.00 15.11
N ALA A 776 -72.52 -16.78 15.75
CA ALA A 776 -71.43 -15.98 15.19
C ALA A 776 -70.84 -16.60 13.91
N GLN A 777 -70.68 -17.93 13.85
CA GLN A 777 -70.25 -18.65 12.65
C GLN A 777 -71.26 -18.52 11.49
N SER A 778 -72.56 -18.58 11.79
CA SER A 778 -73.63 -18.40 10.80
C SER A 778 -73.63 -16.98 10.21
N ILE A 779 -73.42 -15.95 11.05
CA ILE A 779 -73.28 -14.56 10.60
C ILE A 779 -72.03 -14.39 9.72
N LEU A 780 -70.90 -14.98 10.12
CA LEU A 780 -69.66 -14.91 9.34
C LEU A 780 -69.82 -15.55 7.95
N ALA A 781 -70.56 -16.65 7.84
CA ALA A 781 -70.82 -17.35 6.58
C ALA A 781 -71.91 -16.69 5.72
N GLY A 782 -72.92 -16.08 6.33
CA GLY A 782 -74.13 -15.58 5.65
C GLY A 782 -74.26 -14.05 5.55
N GLY A 783 -73.45 -13.29 6.27
CA GLY A 783 -73.41 -11.82 6.26
C GLY A 783 -74.67 -11.11 6.80
N LYS A 784 -75.63 -11.84 7.38
CA LYS A 784 -76.89 -11.30 7.90
C LYS A 784 -76.81 -11.13 9.41
N THR A 785 -77.15 -9.94 9.91
CA THR A 785 -77.30 -9.66 11.34
C THR A 785 -78.48 -10.44 11.92
N ILE A 786 -78.32 -11.02 13.11
CA ILE A 786 -79.36 -11.76 13.86
C ILE A 786 -80.01 -10.84 14.89
#